data_AF-A0A662KPK0-F1
#
_entry.id   AF-A0A662KPK0-F1
#
_cell.length_a   1.000
_cell.length_b   1.000
_cell.length_c   1.000
_cell.angle_alpha   90.00
_cell.angle_beta   90.00
_cell.angle_gamma   90.00
#
_symmetry.space_group_name_H-M   'P 1'
#
loop_
_entity.id
_entity.type
_entity.pdbx_description
1 polymer ?
#
loop_
_entity_poly.entity_id
_entity_poly.type
_entity_poly.pdbx_seq_one_letter_code
_entity_poly.pdbx_strand_id
1 'polypeptide(L)'
;MRKKLALFIILATSASFIGSVYLHAEQHAEMAIQYGFSVAGKLIKWITTTQADFECSGEANRQYIDTQSSPGDVILEKKEAWQSWWNSSWRYRLRIEIKENSGSNLTDYQVLINLTPKTFNYSKAKPDGGDLRFTQYNLSSGNEEELPYWIEVWNTSGISKIWVKVKKLDANTKATIYMYYGNNAAEGKSNGTATFEFFDDFENGLTWYEDGLWHTTSKKWNSYNHSKWYGMEATNNYDTGSQNSGNLISPEFNGVESAKLELWFWREVENVGWSGYDQTIIYDSQDNITWNQIWYNDSSDASGAIWKFLSIQMTPYARYIRFYFDTVDEFFNNYWGWFIDDLRIRKYVNPEPTINLGEEETQYSWLDYFGGDAAIEKKAYVKINDGDVYIENEKILDFLGITNPSVSHVAKYDVDDDVIEPATSFNSTGVEFSTTHYTRIYYSDNLRASHNAPLGYKAQHIFRFKVDATESCIAKINVSWEGRCRYRQGNRWRPFTMSDGIRIWNFSSSSWESIGDIAASERMIAVEFYNIGDYLENGYLYLMAYAEYDNRRVRIQTDYVAITLSFKYGNITSVPISPANLARWEKFYANATLPSGTNITYKILNATNNETICIITSNEAANGYNISFIKADEIKLYAEMYTNSSSIPFLHDWGISWMEGYYENGYLISCPHDTGNATDYANISWNATLPSGTQIKFQISTAPNVISWTEFLGPDGSNSSYYNISDTDIWNGHDGDRYIRYKVYLETSDASKTPVLHDVTIAYYGG
;
A
#
# COMPACT_ATOMS: atom_id res chain seq x y z
N MET A 1 4.35 -30.61 14.06
CA MET A 1 5.30 -30.77 15.19
C MET A 1 5.29 -32.23 15.65
N ARG A 2 6.45 -32.81 16.02
CA ARG A 2 6.76 -34.19 16.49
C ARG A 2 5.61 -35.26 16.57
N LYS A 3 5.78 -36.36 15.79
CA LYS A 3 5.14 -37.69 15.97
C LYS A 3 5.81 -38.50 17.12
N LYS A 4 5.27 -39.70 17.45
CA LYS A 4 5.66 -40.69 18.51
C LYS A 4 5.07 -40.35 19.90
N LEU A 5 4.68 -41.27 20.80
CA LEU A 5 4.64 -42.76 20.91
C LEU A 5 3.33 -43.12 21.71
N ALA A 6 2.79 -44.32 21.96
CA ALA A 6 3.12 -45.77 21.88
C ALA A 6 1.82 -46.57 21.49
N LEU A 7 1.66 -47.90 21.36
CA LEU A 7 2.24 -49.15 21.92
C LEU A 7 1.85 -49.46 23.40
N PHE A 8 1.35 -50.65 23.81
CA PHE A 8 0.84 -51.85 23.08
C PHE A 8 0.20 -52.89 24.07
N ILE A 9 -0.92 -53.56 23.73
CA ILE A 9 -1.31 -54.93 24.18
C ILE A 9 -2.10 -55.58 23.02
N ILE A 10 -1.45 -56.35 22.13
CA ILE A 10 -1.37 -57.83 22.15
C ILE A 10 -2.77 -58.49 22.15
N LEU A 11 -3.34 -58.83 20.99
CA LEU A 11 -3.09 -60.03 20.16
C LEU A 11 -3.48 -61.38 20.80
N ALA A 12 -4.48 -62.03 20.19
CA ALA A 12 -4.65 -63.48 20.17
C ALA A 12 -5.20 -63.90 18.78
N THR A 13 -4.31 -63.98 17.78
CA THR A 13 -4.65 -64.26 16.38
C THR A 13 -4.41 -65.71 15.96
N SER A 14 -5.39 -66.30 15.29
CA SER A 14 -5.18 -67.16 14.12
C SER A 14 -6.49 -67.17 13.30
N ALA A 15 -6.58 -66.69 12.06
CA ALA A 15 -5.74 -66.92 10.86
C ALA A 15 -5.95 -68.30 10.21
N SER A 16 -7.04 -68.43 9.44
CA SER A 16 -7.24 -69.34 8.30
C SER A 16 -8.28 -68.70 7.37
N PHE A 17 -7.86 -67.97 6.33
CA PHE A 17 -7.72 -68.43 4.93
C PHE A 17 -9.04 -68.61 4.14
N ILE A 18 -9.39 -67.54 3.41
CA ILE A 18 -9.98 -67.45 2.06
C ILE A 18 -10.62 -68.74 1.49
N GLY A 19 -11.91 -68.68 1.10
CA GLY A 19 -12.45 -69.63 0.12
C GLY A 19 -13.98 -69.74 -0.03
N SER A 20 -14.56 -68.91 -0.90
CA SER A 20 -15.73 -69.23 -1.75
C SER A 20 -17.14 -69.52 -1.17
N VAL A 21 -18.09 -68.65 -1.59
CA VAL A 21 -19.35 -69.01 -2.29
C VAL A 21 -20.43 -69.85 -1.54
N TYR A 22 -21.60 -69.20 -1.37
CA TYR A 22 -22.98 -69.74 -1.24
C TYR A 22 -23.54 -70.26 0.10
N LEU A 23 -24.55 -69.49 0.57
CA LEU A 23 -25.95 -69.91 0.85
C LEU A 23 -26.31 -70.69 2.14
N HIS A 24 -27.46 -70.27 2.72
CA HIS A 24 -28.38 -71.01 3.62
C HIS A 24 -27.90 -71.30 5.06
N ALA A 25 -28.78 -71.35 6.08
CA ALA A 25 -30.24 -71.13 6.13
C ALA A 25 -30.73 -70.60 7.51
N GLU A 26 -32.05 -70.43 7.60
CA GLU A 26 -32.92 -70.15 8.75
C GLU A 26 -32.75 -71.21 9.90
N GLN A 27 -33.44 -71.20 11.06
CA GLN A 27 -34.86 -70.85 11.30
C GLN A 27 -35.21 -70.76 12.80
N HIS A 28 -36.43 -70.26 13.08
CA HIS A 28 -37.16 -70.23 14.37
C HIS A 28 -36.77 -69.15 15.40
N ALA A 29 -37.71 -68.53 16.12
CA ALA A 29 -39.16 -68.41 15.90
C ALA A 29 -39.78 -67.30 16.77
N GLU A 30 -40.79 -66.60 16.23
CA GLU A 30 -41.86 -65.98 17.02
C GLU A 30 -43.21 -66.27 16.36
N MET A 31 -44.27 -66.44 17.15
CA MET A 31 -45.64 -66.48 16.63
C MET A 31 -46.64 -65.97 17.69
N ALA A 32 -47.28 -64.85 17.37
CA ALA A 32 -48.51 -64.31 17.96
C ALA A 32 -48.60 -64.07 19.48
N ILE A 33 -48.94 -62.83 19.86
CA ILE A 33 -50.34 -62.46 20.11
C ILE A 33 -50.50 -60.92 20.02
N GLN A 34 -51.69 -60.47 19.59
CA GLN A 34 -52.03 -59.06 19.41
C GLN A 34 -52.30 -58.36 20.75
N TYR A 35 -51.99 -57.06 20.84
CA TYR A 35 -52.99 -56.01 21.07
C TYR A 35 -52.49 -54.70 20.43
N GLY A 36 -53.38 -53.95 19.79
CA GLY A 36 -52.99 -52.84 18.91
C GLY A 36 -53.22 -51.45 19.51
N PHE A 37 -52.42 -50.50 19.05
CA PHE A 37 -52.76 -49.07 19.02
C PHE A 37 -52.79 -48.58 17.57
N SER A 38 -53.73 -47.71 17.25
CA SER A 38 -53.89 -47.11 15.92
C SER A 38 -53.14 -45.79 15.78
N VAL A 39 -53.00 -45.35 14.53
CA VAL A 39 -52.30 -44.13 14.08
C VAL A 39 -50.78 -44.27 14.02
N ALA A 40 -50.28 -44.68 12.85
CA ALA A 40 -48.94 -44.35 12.42
C ALA A 40 -48.90 -42.85 12.11
N GLY A 41 -48.29 -42.04 12.98
CA GLY A 41 -47.86 -40.70 12.61
C GLY A 41 -46.79 -40.79 11.53
N LYS A 42 -46.83 -39.91 10.51
CA LYS A 42 -45.77 -39.84 9.49
C LYS A 42 -44.43 -39.61 10.19
N LEU A 43 -43.40 -40.37 9.82
CA LEU A 43 -42.09 -40.30 10.47
C LEU A 43 -41.39 -39.01 10.07
N ILE A 44 -41.23 -38.06 11.00
CA ILE A 44 -40.48 -36.82 10.73
C ILE A 44 -39.01 -37.18 10.44
N LYS A 45 -38.55 -36.70 9.28
CA LYS A 45 -37.17 -36.77 8.80
C LYS A 45 -36.62 -35.35 8.69
N TRP A 46 -35.30 -35.25 8.60
CA TRP A 46 -34.58 -33.99 8.61
C TRP A 46 -33.54 -33.98 7.49
N ILE A 47 -33.48 -32.87 6.75
CA ILE A 47 -32.34 -32.50 5.93
C ILE A 47 -31.52 -31.55 6.81
N THR A 48 -30.29 -31.88 7.13
CA THR A 48 -29.34 -30.96 7.79
C THR A 48 -28.19 -30.71 6.82
N THR A 49 -27.92 -29.45 6.51
CA THR A 49 -26.92 -29.07 5.52
C THR A 49 -25.49 -29.21 6.03
N THR A 50 -24.58 -29.54 5.12
CA THR A 50 -23.14 -29.59 5.33
C THR A 50 -22.43 -28.53 4.47
N GLN A 51 -21.13 -28.31 4.70
CA GLN A 51 -20.31 -27.41 3.87
C GLN A 51 -20.45 -27.71 2.36
N ALA A 52 -20.53 -28.99 1.98
CA ALA A 52 -20.69 -29.39 0.59
C ALA A 52 -22.02 -28.91 -0.03
N ASP A 53 -23.08 -28.79 0.78
CA ASP A 53 -24.40 -28.31 0.35
C ASP A 53 -24.47 -26.79 0.14
N PHE A 54 -23.60 -26.03 0.83
CA PHE A 54 -23.37 -24.60 0.57
C PHE A 54 -22.46 -24.41 -0.65
N GLU A 55 -21.39 -25.19 -0.77
CA GLU A 55 -20.41 -25.08 -1.86
C GLU A 55 -21.00 -25.43 -3.22
N CYS A 56 -21.82 -26.49 -3.30
CA CYS A 56 -22.37 -27.01 -4.56
C CYS A 56 -23.34 -26.06 -5.28
N SER A 57 -23.77 -24.95 -4.66
CA SER A 57 -24.66 -23.97 -5.31
C SER A 57 -24.05 -23.40 -6.59
N GLY A 58 -22.71 -23.29 -6.63
CA GLY A 58 -22.00 -22.57 -7.68
C GLY A 58 -22.15 -21.05 -7.60
N GLU A 59 -21.37 -20.36 -8.43
CA GLU A 59 -21.22 -18.90 -8.45
C GLU A 59 -22.54 -18.18 -8.81
N ALA A 60 -23.28 -18.67 -9.82
CA ALA A 60 -24.55 -18.07 -10.26
C ALA A 60 -25.71 -18.15 -9.23
N ASN A 61 -25.51 -18.82 -8.10
CA ASN A 61 -26.47 -18.94 -6.99
C ASN A 61 -26.01 -18.19 -5.73
N ARG A 62 -24.88 -17.45 -5.79
CA ARG A 62 -24.35 -16.63 -4.70
C ARG A 62 -24.18 -15.18 -5.17
N GLN A 63 -24.45 -14.23 -4.29
CA GLN A 63 -24.14 -12.82 -4.51
C GLN A 63 -23.70 -12.20 -3.18
N TYR A 64 -22.48 -11.67 -3.13
CA TYR A 64 -21.91 -11.01 -1.95
C TYR A 64 -21.91 -11.89 -0.69
N ILE A 65 -21.63 -13.19 -0.89
CA ILE A 65 -21.59 -14.21 0.15
C ILE A 65 -20.29 -15.02 0.03
N ASP A 66 -19.56 -15.10 1.14
CA ASP A 66 -18.36 -15.92 1.27
C ASP A 66 -18.70 -17.21 2.04
N THR A 67 -18.28 -18.34 1.45
CA THR A 67 -18.39 -19.71 2.00
C THR A 67 -17.02 -20.41 2.02
N GLN A 68 -15.94 -19.68 1.77
CA GLN A 68 -14.58 -20.19 1.54
C GLN A 68 -13.59 -19.74 2.61
N SER A 69 -13.67 -18.50 3.12
CA SER A 69 -12.73 -18.02 4.15
C SER A 69 -12.95 -18.63 5.52
N SER A 70 -14.18 -19.08 5.80
CA SER A 70 -14.57 -19.82 7.01
C SER A 70 -15.30 -21.12 6.62
N PRO A 71 -14.58 -22.22 6.29
CA PRO A 71 -15.21 -23.47 5.89
C PRO A 71 -16.10 -24.04 6.99
N GLY A 72 -17.38 -24.22 6.70
CA GLY A 72 -18.44 -24.56 7.64
C GLY A 72 -19.45 -23.43 7.87
N ASP A 73 -19.10 -22.18 7.49
CA ASP A 73 -19.94 -21.00 7.68
C ASP A 73 -20.33 -20.35 6.34
N VAL A 74 -21.47 -19.66 6.34
CA VAL A 74 -21.90 -18.71 5.30
C VAL A 74 -21.96 -17.31 5.91
N ILE A 75 -21.17 -16.39 5.35
CA ILE A 75 -21.08 -14.98 5.80
C ILE A 75 -21.29 -14.01 4.63
N LEU A 76 -21.53 -12.74 4.93
CA LEU A 76 -21.39 -11.69 3.92
C LEU A 76 -19.95 -11.69 3.41
N GLU A 77 -19.80 -11.55 2.11
CA GLU A 77 -18.50 -11.30 1.51
C GLU A 77 -18.01 -9.92 1.98
N LYS A 78 -16.70 -9.80 2.24
CA LYS A 78 -16.10 -8.47 2.38
C LYS A 78 -16.08 -7.84 1.01
N LYS A 79 -16.58 -6.61 0.89
CA LYS A 79 -16.47 -5.88 -0.36
C LYS A 79 -15.00 -5.83 -0.78
N GLU A 80 -14.71 -6.19 -2.03
CA GLU A 80 -13.38 -6.00 -2.64
C GLU A 80 -13.00 -4.54 -2.44
N ALA A 81 -12.15 -4.31 -1.44
CA ALA A 81 -11.82 -2.98 -0.99
C ALA A 81 -11.01 -2.27 -2.07
N TRP A 82 -11.06 -0.95 -2.12
CA TRP A 82 -10.00 -0.15 -2.73
C TRP A 82 -8.76 -0.30 -1.84
N GLN A 83 -8.02 -1.38 -2.09
CA GLN A 83 -7.47 -2.23 -1.03
C GLN A 83 -6.38 -1.52 -0.22
N SER A 84 -6.32 -1.81 1.08
CA SER A 84 -5.26 -1.40 2.00
C SER A 84 -3.90 -1.40 1.31
N TRP A 85 -3.22 -0.25 1.28
CA TRP A 85 -1.94 -0.11 0.58
C TRP A 85 -0.80 -0.32 1.57
N TRP A 86 -0.05 -1.42 1.42
CA TRP A 86 0.98 -1.88 2.37
C TRP A 86 1.93 -0.76 2.81
N ASN A 87 2.49 -0.03 1.84
CA ASN A 87 3.43 1.06 2.05
C ASN A 87 3.31 2.11 0.92
N SER A 88 3.04 3.36 1.30
CA SER A 88 2.78 4.48 0.39
C SER A 88 4.02 5.02 -0.35
N SER A 89 5.22 4.49 -0.10
CA SER A 89 6.41 4.81 -0.90
C SER A 89 6.46 4.04 -2.22
N TRP A 90 5.55 3.08 -2.43
CA TRP A 90 5.46 2.23 -3.62
C TRP A 90 4.24 2.62 -4.47
N ARG A 91 4.47 3.28 -5.61
CA ARG A 91 3.40 3.87 -6.42
C ARG A 91 2.58 2.85 -7.24
N TYR A 92 2.98 1.59 -7.33
CA TYR A 92 2.27 0.57 -8.11
C TYR A 92 2.23 -0.77 -7.37
N ARG A 93 1.20 -1.58 -7.61
CA ARG A 93 1.18 -3.01 -7.28
C ARG A 93 0.54 -3.83 -8.38
N LEU A 94 0.95 -5.08 -8.50
CA LEU A 94 0.31 -6.09 -9.35
C LEU A 94 -0.40 -7.10 -8.46
N ARG A 95 -1.69 -7.35 -8.68
CA ARG A 95 -2.42 -8.45 -8.03
C ARG A 95 -1.94 -9.77 -8.62
N ILE A 96 -1.62 -10.74 -7.77
CA ILE A 96 -1.15 -12.07 -8.19
C ILE A 96 -2.00 -13.12 -7.48
N GLU A 97 -2.86 -13.78 -8.25
CA GLU A 97 -3.68 -14.90 -7.78
C GLU A 97 -2.89 -16.21 -7.93
N ILE A 98 -2.90 -17.02 -6.88
CA ILE A 98 -2.25 -18.33 -6.80
C ILE A 98 -3.33 -19.37 -6.56
N LYS A 99 -3.51 -20.30 -7.51
CA LYS A 99 -4.43 -21.43 -7.39
C LYS A 99 -3.68 -22.67 -6.92
N GLU A 100 -4.08 -23.23 -5.79
CA GLU A 100 -3.64 -24.55 -5.33
C GLU A 100 -4.33 -25.62 -6.21
N ASN A 101 -3.56 -26.61 -6.68
CA ASN A 101 -4.00 -27.62 -7.67
C ASN A 101 -3.76 -29.08 -7.23
N SER A 102 -2.98 -29.31 -6.17
CA SER A 102 -2.56 -30.63 -5.70
C SER A 102 -3.51 -31.26 -4.68
N GLY A 103 -4.47 -30.49 -4.15
CA GLY A 103 -5.38 -30.91 -3.09
C GLY A 103 -4.71 -31.04 -1.73
N SER A 104 -3.61 -30.31 -1.51
CA SER A 104 -2.81 -30.33 -0.27
C SER A 104 -2.60 -28.93 0.29
N ASN A 105 -2.68 -28.78 1.61
CA ASN A 105 -2.37 -27.52 2.29
C ASN A 105 -0.85 -27.27 2.22
N LEU A 106 -0.43 -26.20 1.54
CA LEU A 106 0.98 -25.83 1.36
C LEU A 106 1.36 -24.73 2.36
N THR A 107 2.54 -24.84 2.96
CA THR A 107 3.05 -23.85 3.92
C THR A 107 4.52 -23.52 3.65
N ASP A 108 4.84 -22.23 3.74
CA ASP A 108 6.15 -21.65 3.37
C ASP A 108 6.66 -22.17 2.00
N TYR A 109 5.78 -22.17 1.00
CA TYR A 109 5.97 -22.84 -0.29
C TYR A 109 6.51 -21.88 -1.35
N GLN A 110 7.43 -22.35 -2.20
CA GLN A 110 8.05 -21.53 -3.24
C GLN A 110 7.26 -21.61 -4.56
N VAL A 111 6.70 -20.47 -5.01
CA VAL A 111 6.05 -20.33 -6.32
C VAL A 111 6.92 -19.52 -7.28
N LEU A 112 6.86 -19.85 -8.58
CA LEU A 112 7.56 -19.11 -9.65
C LEU A 112 6.60 -18.17 -10.38
N ILE A 113 6.92 -16.88 -10.35
CA ILE A 113 6.23 -15.80 -11.05
C ILE A 113 7.05 -15.42 -12.28
N ASN A 114 6.41 -15.37 -13.45
CA ASN A 114 7.03 -15.00 -14.72
C ASN A 114 6.48 -13.65 -15.20
N LEU A 115 7.33 -12.63 -15.26
CA LEU A 115 6.97 -11.29 -15.77
C LEU A 115 7.47 -11.11 -17.20
N THR A 116 6.70 -10.42 -18.04
CA THR A 116 7.03 -10.14 -19.44
C THR A 116 6.65 -8.70 -19.82
N PRO A 117 7.19 -8.11 -20.89
CA PRO A 117 6.74 -6.80 -21.38
C PRO A 117 5.26 -6.70 -21.79
N LYS A 118 4.52 -7.83 -21.77
CA LYS A 118 3.06 -7.87 -21.97
C LYS A 118 2.26 -7.93 -20.67
N THR A 119 2.89 -8.29 -19.56
CA THR A 119 2.25 -8.56 -18.26
C THR A 119 2.82 -7.72 -17.11
N PHE A 120 3.85 -6.93 -17.38
CA PHE A 120 4.50 -6.04 -16.42
C PHE A 120 5.17 -4.85 -17.12
N ASN A 121 5.01 -3.65 -16.57
CA ASN A 121 5.58 -2.44 -17.14
C ASN A 121 6.92 -2.07 -16.48
N TYR A 122 8.02 -2.60 -17.04
CA TYR A 122 9.37 -2.39 -16.52
C TYR A 122 9.82 -0.91 -16.42
N SER A 123 9.18 0.06 -17.10
CA SER A 123 9.55 1.48 -16.97
C SER A 123 9.07 2.13 -15.66
N LYS A 124 8.23 1.43 -14.89
CA LYS A 124 7.70 1.84 -13.59
C LYS A 124 8.46 1.24 -12.40
N ALA A 125 9.44 0.37 -12.63
CA ALA A 125 10.29 -0.22 -11.60
C ALA A 125 11.75 0.22 -11.78
N LYS A 126 12.61 -0.04 -10.79
CA LYS A 126 14.04 0.23 -10.94
C LYS A 126 14.66 -0.69 -12.02
N PRO A 127 15.73 -0.26 -12.71
CA PRO A 127 16.39 -1.07 -13.74
C PRO A 127 16.91 -2.44 -13.26
N ASP A 128 17.13 -2.60 -11.95
CA ASP A 128 17.60 -3.80 -11.26
C ASP A 128 16.48 -4.64 -10.62
N GLY A 129 15.22 -4.17 -10.62
CA GLY A 129 14.12 -4.77 -9.85
C GLY A 129 14.31 -4.67 -8.33
N GLY A 130 15.23 -3.84 -7.84
CA GLY A 130 15.54 -3.70 -6.42
C GLY A 130 14.39 -3.13 -5.59
N ASP A 131 13.46 -2.41 -6.22
CA ASP A 131 12.27 -1.88 -5.57
C ASP A 131 11.14 -2.89 -5.43
N LEU A 132 11.22 -4.10 -6.01
CA LEU A 132 10.14 -5.09 -5.84
C LEU A 132 9.92 -5.48 -4.38
N ARG A 133 8.66 -5.61 -3.97
CA ARG A 133 8.25 -6.14 -2.65
C ARG A 133 7.04 -7.03 -2.82
N PHE A 134 7.04 -8.19 -2.17
CA PHE A 134 5.91 -9.12 -2.20
C PHE A 134 5.22 -9.17 -0.84
N THR A 135 3.89 -9.21 -0.82
CA THR A 135 3.09 -9.23 0.42
C THR A 135 1.96 -10.25 0.34
N GLN A 136 1.55 -10.78 1.49
CA GLN A 136 0.31 -11.55 1.65
C GLN A 136 -0.51 -10.90 2.76
N TYR A 137 -1.80 -10.63 2.51
CA TYR A 137 -2.69 -10.13 3.54
C TYR A 137 -3.09 -11.27 4.49
N ASN A 138 -2.81 -11.10 5.79
CA ASN A 138 -3.13 -12.07 6.83
C ASN A 138 -4.44 -11.69 7.53
N LEU A 139 -5.50 -12.44 7.23
CA LEU A 139 -6.84 -12.27 7.82
C LEU A 139 -6.85 -12.36 9.37
N SER A 140 -5.93 -13.13 9.97
CA SER A 140 -5.87 -13.33 11.43
C SER A 140 -5.08 -12.25 12.16
N SER A 141 -4.04 -11.67 11.54
CA SER A 141 -3.29 -10.53 12.11
C SER A 141 -3.88 -9.17 11.69
N GLY A 142 -4.73 -9.13 10.66
CA GLY A 142 -5.38 -7.93 10.15
C GLY A 142 -4.44 -6.97 9.42
N ASN A 143 -3.33 -7.49 8.86
CA ASN A 143 -2.23 -6.73 8.25
C ASN A 143 -1.71 -7.42 6.97
N GLU A 144 -1.12 -6.64 6.06
CA GLU A 144 -0.23 -7.19 5.02
C GLU A 144 1.16 -7.51 5.58
N GLU A 145 1.66 -8.70 5.27
CA GLU A 145 2.95 -9.20 5.72
C GLU A 145 3.88 -9.44 4.53
N GLU A 146 5.11 -8.92 4.60
CA GLU A 146 6.11 -9.05 3.55
C GLU A 146 6.60 -10.51 3.40
N LEU A 147 6.88 -10.93 2.15
CA LEU A 147 7.29 -12.29 1.78
C LEU A 147 8.75 -12.32 1.27
N PRO A 148 9.54 -13.37 1.62
CA PRO A 148 10.83 -13.63 0.97
C PRO A 148 10.67 -13.89 -0.52
N TYR A 149 11.59 -13.35 -1.33
CA TYR A 149 11.61 -13.55 -2.78
C TYR A 149 13.05 -13.60 -3.35
N TRP A 150 13.22 -14.29 -4.48
CA TRP A 150 14.46 -14.36 -5.25
C TRP A 150 14.23 -14.07 -6.73
N ILE A 151 14.96 -13.12 -7.29
CA ILE A 151 14.96 -12.80 -8.72
C ILE A 151 15.99 -13.72 -9.39
N GLU A 152 15.53 -14.82 -9.98
CA GLU A 152 16.40 -15.74 -10.74
C GLU A 152 16.87 -15.09 -12.06
N VAL A 153 16.01 -14.30 -12.70
CA VAL A 153 16.32 -13.56 -13.93
C VAL A 153 15.59 -12.23 -13.91
N TRP A 154 16.29 -11.12 -14.15
CA TRP A 154 15.69 -9.84 -14.51
C TRP A 154 15.98 -9.52 -15.98
N ASN A 155 14.96 -9.66 -16.83
CA ASN A 155 15.05 -9.41 -18.26
C ASN A 155 13.87 -8.56 -18.74
N THR A 156 14.09 -7.25 -18.77
CA THR A 156 13.13 -6.22 -19.17
C THR A 156 12.67 -6.31 -20.63
N SER A 157 13.30 -7.18 -21.44
CA SER A 157 12.96 -7.43 -22.86
C SER A 157 12.37 -8.82 -23.13
N GLY A 158 12.33 -9.70 -22.13
CA GLY A 158 12.01 -11.12 -22.29
C GLY A 158 11.13 -11.66 -21.18
N ILE A 159 11.60 -12.69 -20.47
CA ILE A 159 10.96 -13.25 -19.29
C ILE A 159 11.86 -12.97 -18.08
N SER A 160 11.34 -12.22 -17.10
CA SER A 160 11.92 -12.19 -15.76
C SER A 160 11.30 -13.28 -14.91
N LYS A 161 12.11 -13.94 -14.10
CA LYS A 161 11.72 -15.05 -13.22
C LYS A 161 11.90 -14.64 -11.77
N ILE A 162 10.85 -14.74 -10.97
CA ILE A 162 10.88 -14.39 -9.54
C ILE A 162 10.24 -15.51 -8.73
N TRP A 163 10.99 -16.08 -7.80
CA TRP A 163 10.49 -17.03 -6.82
C TRP A 163 10.00 -16.29 -5.58
N VAL A 164 8.86 -16.69 -5.02
CA VAL A 164 8.29 -16.09 -3.80
C VAL A 164 7.89 -17.19 -2.81
N LYS A 165 8.24 -17.02 -1.54
CA LYS A 165 7.90 -17.95 -0.45
C LYS A 165 6.58 -17.54 0.19
N VAL A 166 5.47 -18.15 -0.23
CA VAL A 166 4.13 -17.85 0.30
C VAL A 166 3.85 -18.65 1.57
N LYS A 167 3.29 -17.98 2.59
CA LYS A 167 3.18 -18.56 3.95
C LYS A 167 2.17 -19.69 4.03
N LYS A 168 1.03 -19.55 3.34
CA LYS A 168 -0.06 -20.53 3.30
C LYS A 168 -0.80 -20.50 1.97
N LEU A 169 -1.12 -21.70 1.45
CA LEU A 169 -2.12 -21.99 0.42
C LEU A 169 -2.94 -23.18 0.94
N ASP A 170 -4.28 -23.11 0.90
CA ASP A 170 -5.12 -24.23 1.32
C ASP A 170 -5.50 -25.13 0.13
N ALA A 171 -5.74 -26.40 0.40
CA ALA A 171 -6.01 -27.43 -0.60
C ALA A 171 -7.12 -27.02 -1.58
N ASN A 172 -6.80 -27.01 -2.88
CA ASN A 172 -7.70 -26.58 -3.96
C ASN A 172 -8.24 -25.13 -3.85
N THR A 173 -7.73 -24.25 -2.97
CA THR A 173 -8.23 -22.86 -2.87
C THR A 173 -7.45 -21.88 -3.76
N LYS A 174 -7.88 -20.62 -3.76
CA LYS A 174 -7.13 -19.48 -4.32
C LYS A 174 -6.58 -18.64 -3.18
N ALA A 175 -5.35 -18.14 -3.32
CA ALA A 175 -4.80 -17.07 -2.50
C ALA A 175 -4.43 -15.86 -3.38
N THR A 176 -4.39 -14.67 -2.79
CA THR A 176 -3.85 -13.47 -3.44
C THR A 176 -2.60 -13.01 -2.70
N ILE A 177 -1.57 -12.65 -3.46
CA ILE A 177 -0.42 -11.86 -3.01
C ILE A 177 -0.30 -10.61 -3.88
N TYR A 178 0.38 -9.58 -3.40
CA TYR A 178 0.67 -8.38 -4.20
C TYR A 178 2.16 -8.24 -4.45
N MET A 179 2.53 -7.73 -5.62
CA MET A 179 3.88 -7.31 -5.95
C MET A 179 3.91 -5.79 -6.09
N TYR A 180 4.42 -5.09 -5.09
CA TYR A 180 4.59 -3.64 -5.08
C TYR A 180 5.88 -3.23 -5.80
N TYR A 181 5.83 -2.10 -6.53
CA TYR A 181 6.94 -1.48 -7.24
C TYR A 181 6.71 0.04 -7.40
N GLY A 182 7.63 0.75 -8.05
CA GLY A 182 7.57 2.21 -8.20
C GLY A 182 8.20 2.99 -7.05
N ASN A 183 9.15 2.40 -6.32
CA ASN A 183 9.90 3.09 -5.26
C ASN A 183 11.38 3.24 -5.64
N ASN A 184 11.73 4.34 -6.32
CA ASN A 184 13.12 4.61 -6.74
C ASN A 184 14.12 4.74 -5.58
N ALA A 185 13.66 4.99 -4.35
CA ALA A 185 14.50 5.07 -3.16
C ALA A 185 14.74 3.70 -2.46
N ALA A 186 14.11 2.62 -2.95
CA ALA A 186 14.21 1.31 -2.31
C ALA A 186 15.53 0.57 -2.62
N GLU A 187 16.14 0.05 -1.56
CA GLU A 187 17.23 -0.94 -1.62
C GLU A 187 16.72 -2.32 -2.04
N GLY A 188 17.57 -3.14 -2.66
CA GLY A 188 17.23 -4.51 -3.03
C GLY A 188 17.00 -5.42 -1.81
N LYS A 189 15.95 -6.26 -1.86
CA LYS A 189 15.65 -7.27 -0.83
C LYS A 189 15.64 -8.72 -1.34
N SER A 190 16.09 -8.95 -2.57
CA SER A 190 16.10 -10.30 -3.14
C SER A 190 17.07 -11.21 -2.41
N ASN A 191 16.62 -12.39 -1.99
CA ASN A 191 17.42 -13.31 -1.18
C ASN A 191 17.00 -14.78 -1.39
N GLY A 192 17.88 -15.57 -2.04
CA GLY A 192 17.64 -17.00 -2.26
C GLY A 192 17.55 -17.82 -0.98
N THR A 193 18.47 -17.60 -0.03
CA THR A 193 18.55 -18.30 1.26
C THR A 193 17.28 -18.19 2.11
N ALA A 194 16.62 -17.02 2.10
CA ALA A 194 15.36 -16.79 2.79
C ALA A 194 14.15 -17.37 2.04
N THR A 195 14.27 -17.55 0.72
CA THR A 195 13.18 -18.00 -0.16
C THR A 195 13.08 -19.53 -0.20
N PHE A 196 14.19 -20.24 -0.41
CA PHE A 196 14.23 -21.69 -0.59
C PHE A 196 14.37 -22.46 0.74
N GLU A 197 14.50 -23.78 0.69
CA GLU A 197 14.84 -24.61 1.85
C GLU A 197 16.36 -24.86 1.95
N PHE A 198 17.05 -24.78 0.81
CA PHE A 198 18.49 -24.57 0.68
C PHE A 198 18.76 -23.76 -0.61
N PHE A 199 19.82 -22.96 -0.63
CA PHE A 199 20.23 -22.13 -1.78
C PHE A 199 21.72 -21.83 -1.70
N ASP A 200 22.41 -21.92 -2.84
CA ASP A 200 23.75 -21.39 -3.03
C ASP A 200 23.97 -21.00 -4.50
N ASP A 201 24.34 -19.73 -4.70
CA ASP A 201 24.82 -19.16 -5.97
C ASP A 201 26.36 -19.19 -6.05
N PHE A 202 27.03 -19.74 -5.02
CA PHE A 202 28.49 -19.84 -4.86
C PHE A 202 29.27 -18.53 -4.78
N GLU A 203 28.62 -17.39 -5.07
CA GLU A 203 29.13 -16.03 -4.95
C GLU A 203 29.38 -15.61 -3.50
N ASN A 204 28.56 -16.12 -2.58
CA ASN A 204 28.52 -15.67 -1.20
C ASN A 204 29.46 -16.44 -0.24
N GLY A 205 30.31 -17.33 -0.77
CA GLY A 205 31.36 -18.01 0.01
C GLY A 205 30.86 -19.02 1.04
N LEU A 206 29.68 -19.63 0.82
CA LEU A 206 29.15 -20.69 1.67
C LEU A 206 30.15 -21.86 1.75
N THR A 207 30.37 -22.39 2.95
CA THR A 207 31.35 -23.46 3.17
C THR A 207 30.74 -24.83 2.84
N TRP A 208 31.26 -25.45 1.79
CA TRP A 208 31.04 -26.86 1.46
C TRP A 208 32.21 -27.71 1.97
N TYR A 209 32.02 -29.03 2.04
CA TYR A 209 33.13 -29.96 2.12
C TYR A 209 33.57 -30.32 0.69
N GLU A 210 34.87 -30.26 0.43
CA GLU A 210 35.49 -30.39 -0.89
C GLU A 210 36.70 -31.34 -0.79
N ASP A 211 36.77 -32.37 -1.64
CA ASP A 211 37.96 -33.18 -1.86
C ASP A 211 38.18 -33.54 -3.35
N GLY A 212 39.32 -34.16 -3.66
CA GLY A 212 39.77 -34.37 -5.04
C GLY A 212 40.15 -33.05 -5.71
N LEU A 213 39.49 -32.74 -6.83
CA LEU A 213 39.68 -31.50 -7.60
C LEU A 213 38.53 -30.48 -7.44
N TRP A 214 37.60 -30.68 -6.50
CA TRP A 214 36.51 -29.73 -6.25
C TRP A 214 37.04 -28.43 -5.62
N HIS A 215 36.62 -27.29 -6.17
CA HIS A 215 36.89 -25.95 -5.65
C HIS A 215 35.90 -24.91 -6.21
N THR A 216 35.83 -23.71 -5.61
CA THR A 216 35.24 -22.53 -6.26
C THR A 216 36.19 -21.99 -7.34
N THR A 217 35.68 -21.71 -8.54
CA THR A 217 36.45 -21.16 -9.67
C THR A 217 35.76 -19.96 -10.31
N SER A 218 36.53 -19.08 -10.96
CA SER A 218 36.04 -18.01 -11.85
C SER A 218 36.39 -18.30 -13.33
N LYS A 219 36.41 -19.58 -13.75
CA LYS A 219 36.68 -20.01 -15.14
C LYS A 219 35.44 -20.09 -16.02
N LYS A 220 34.33 -20.55 -15.44
CA LYS A 220 32.99 -20.63 -16.04
C LYS A 220 31.96 -20.39 -14.93
N TRP A 221 30.84 -19.79 -15.29
CA TRP A 221 29.68 -19.56 -14.42
C TRP A 221 28.44 -19.36 -15.30
N ASN A 222 27.26 -19.37 -14.70
CA ASN A 222 25.95 -19.25 -15.33
C ASN A 222 25.28 -17.90 -15.00
N SER A 223 25.27 -17.48 -13.73
CA SER A 223 24.60 -16.24 -13.29
C SER A 223 25.56 -15.08 -12.98
N TYR A 224 26.44 -15.24 -11.98
CA TYR A 224 27.52 -14.28 -11.69
C TYR A 224 28.83 -15.01 -11.33
N ASN A 225 29.89 -14.30 -10.95
CA ASN A 225 31.28 -14.56 -11.37
C ASN A 225 31.98 -15.89 -10.96
N HIS A 226 31.39 -16.77 -10.15
CA HIS A 226 31.95 -18.08 -9.80
C HIS A 226 31.03 -19.27 -10.13
N SER A 227 31.59 -20.48 -10.02
CA SER A 227 30.84 -21.72 -9.82
C SER A 227 31.70 -22.73 -9.05
N LYS A 228 31.15 -23.90 -8.68
CA LYS A 228 31.95 -25.03 -8.18
C LYS A 228 32.42 -25.90 -9.34
N TRP A 229 33.69 -26.30 -9.34
CA TRP A 229 34.30 -27.05 -10.45
C TRP A 229 35.16 -28.21 -9.96
N TYR A 230 35.02 -29.38 -10.60
CA TYR A 230 35.98 -30.48 -10.53
C TYR A 230 36.99 -30.39 -11.70
N GLY A 231 38.20 -29.92 -11.41
CA GLY A 231 39.29 -29.77 -12.38
C GLY A 231 40.45 -28.92 -11.87
N MET A 232 41.34 -28.49 -12.77
CA MET A 232 42.58 -27.78 -12.42
C MET A 232 42.75 -26.45 -13.15
N GLU A 233 42.78 -25.37 -12.37
CA GLU A 233 43.06 -23.98 -12.78
C GLU A 233 44.24 -23.82 -13.75
N ALA A 234 45.30 -24.63 -13.60
CA ALA A 234 46.53 -24.51 -14.38
C ALA A 234 46.43 -25.10 -15.80
N THR A 235 45.63 -26.15 -16.00
CA THR A 235 45.53 -26.91 -17.27
C THR A 235 44.19 -26.73 -17.97
N ASN A 236 43.15 -26.30 -17.25
CA ASN A 236 41.75 -26.28 -17.70
C ASN A 236 41.16 -27.69 -17.93
N ASN A 237 41.67 -28.71 -17.21
CA ASN A 237 41.20 -30.08 -17.29
C ASN A 237 41.25 -30.81 -15.93
N TYR A 238 40.91 -32.10 -15.89
CA TYR A 238 41.04 -32.97 -14.70
C TYR A 238 42.09 -34.09 -14.90
N ASP A 239 42.99 -33.93 -15.89
CA ASP A 239 44.06 -34.88 -16.19
C ASP A 239 45.25 -34.73 -15.25
N THR A 240 45.23 -35.49 -14.15
CA THR A 240 46.33 -35.58 -13.19
C THR A 240 47.43 -36.56 -13.61
N GLY A 241 47.32 -37.22 -14.77
CA GLY A 241 48.19 -38.33 -15.18
C GLY A 241 47.95 -39.62 -14.39
N SER A 242 46.79 -39.77 -13.74
CA SER A 242 46.36 -40.93 -12.95
C SER A 242 44.83 -40.91 -12.75
N GLN A 243 44.23 -42.06 -12.41
CA GLN A 243 42.84 -42.10 -11.95
C GLN A 243 42.66 -41.14 -10.75
N ASN A 244 41.59 -40.35 -10.77
CA ASN A 244 41.25 -39.47 -9.65
C ASN A 244 39.73 -39.33 -9.47
N SER A 245 39.31 -39.06 -8.24
CA SER A 245 37.91 -38.85 -7.88
C SER A 245 37.78 -37.87 -6.70
N GLY A 246 36.56 -37.34 -6.49
CA GLY A 246 36.29 -36.46 -5.35
C GLY A 246 34.85 -36.03 -5.16
N ASN A 247 34.59 -35.49 -3.97
CA ASN A 247 33.29 -35.17 -3.40
C ASN A 247 33.15 -33.66 -3.14
N LEU A 248 32.01 -33.09 -3.54
CA LEU A 248 31.51 -31.78 -3.11
C LEU A 248 30.23 -32.02 -2.33
N ILE A 249 30.26 -31.81 -1.01
CA ILE A 249 29.16 -32.12 -0.07
C ILE A 249 28.63 -30.84 0.56
N SER A 250 27.30 -30.67 0.54
CA SER A 250 26.64 -29.49 1.09
C SER A 250 26.76 -29.41 2.61
N PRO A 251 26.69 -28.19 3.20
CA PRO A 251 26.30 -28.07 4.60
C PRO A 251 24.91 -28.70 4.84
N GLU A 252 24.60 -28.97 6.11
CA GLU A 252 23.32 -29.57 6.51
C GLU A 252 22.16 -28.58 6.35
N PHE A 253 21.07 -28.99 5.69
CA PHE A 253 19.86 -28.20 5.51
C PHE A 253 18.60 -28.86 6.11
N ASN A 254 17.48 -28.14 6.05
CA ASN A 254 16.19 -28.61 6.57
C ASN A 254 15.49 -29.51 5.53
N GLY A 255 15.54 -30.82 5.76
CA GLY A 255 14.85 -31.79 4.91
C GLY A 255 13.33 -31.72 5.04
N VAL A 256 12.64 -31.68 3.90
CA VAL A 256 11.17 -31.64 3.77
C VAL A 256 10.63 -32.89 3.07
N GLU A 257 9.33 -33.16 3.23
CA GLU A 257 8.71 -34.44 2.81
C GLU A 257 8.70 -34.67 1.29
N SER A 258 8.58 -33.61 0.49
CA SER A 258 8.74 -33.65 -0.96
C SER A 258 9.47 -32.40 -1.43
N ALA A 259 10.61 -32.60 -2.10
CA ALA A 259 11.46 -31.53 -2.62
C ALA A 259 12.06 -31.90 -3.98
N LYS A 260 12.45 -30.84 -4.71
CA LYS A 260 13.35 -30.96 -5.85
C LYS A 260 14.68 -30.28 -5.55
N LEU A 261 15.76 -30.92 -5.98
CA LEU A 261 17.03 -30.29 -6.26
C LEU A 261 16.95 -29.66 -7.66
N GLU A 262 17.19 -28.36 -7.76
CA GLU A 262 17.28 -27.64 -9.04
C GLU A 262 18.62 -26.91 -9.11
N LEU A 263 19.32 -26.98 -10.25
CA LEU A 263 20.65 -26.38 -10.46
C LEU A 263 20.97 -26.22 -11.94
N TRP A 264 22.03 -25.49 -12.25
CA TRP A 264 22.67 -25.49 -13.57
C TRP A 264 24.01 -26.24 -13.51
N PHE A 265 24.35 -26.98 -14.58
CA PHE A 265 25.64 -27.66 -14.70
C PHE A 265 26.25 -27.59 -16.10
N TRP A 266 27.58 -27.55 -16.18
CA TRP A 266 28.37 -27.73 -17.41
C TRP A 266 29.15 -29.04 -17.26
N ARG A 267 28.96 -29.99 -18.19
CA ARG A 267 29.67 -31.30 -18.17
C ARG A 267 30.34 -31.55 -19.51
N GLU A 268 31.66 -31.56 -19.50
CA GLU A 268 32.52 -31.72 -20.67
C GLU A 268 33.67 -32.66 -20.30
N VAL A 269 33.46 -33.93 -20.64
CA VAL A 269 34.27 -35.11 -20.30
C VAL A 269 34.44 -36.01 -21.53
N GLU A 270 35.12 -37.16 -21.43
CA GLU A 270 35.21 -38.12 -22.53
C GLU A 270 33.81 -38.56 -22.99
N ASN A 271 33.60 -38.63 -24.31
CA ASN A 271 32.36 -39.13 -24.91
C ASN A 271 32.67 -39.97 -26.14
N VAL A 272 33.03 -41.23 -25.88
CA VAL A 272 33.40 -42.24 -26.86
C VAL A 272 32.33 -43.31 -27.06
N GLY A 273 31.17 -43.18 -26.38
CA GLY A 273 30.05 -44.11 -26.49
C GLY A 273 30.22 -45.43 -25.72
N TRP A 274 31.27 -45.54 -24.89
CA TRP A 274 31.42 -46.60 -23.89
C TRP A 274 30.90 -46.08 -22.55
N SER A 275 30.16 -46.89 -21.79
CA SER A 275 29.63 -46.51 -20.48
C SER A 275 30.60 -46.85 -19.35
N GLY A 276 30.60 -46.06 -18.28
CA GLY A 276 31.27 -46.36 -17.02
C GLY A 276 32.50 -45.51 -16.66
N TYR A 277 33.00 -44.64 -17.54
CA TYR A 277 34.11 -43.71 -17.26
C TYR A 277 33.58 -42.28 -17.05
N ASP A 278 34.41 -41.39 -16.50
CA ASP A 278 34.04 -39.99 -16.20
C ASP A 278 32.67 -39.85 -15.50
N GLN A 279 32.48 -40.66 -14.46
CA GLN A 279 31.21 -40.76 -13.74
C GLN A 279 30.93 -39.46 -12.98
N THR A 280 29.85 -38.79 -13.34
CA THR A 280 29.29 -37.65 -12.60
C THR A 280 28.01 -38.10 -11.92
N ILE A 281 27.99 -38.07 -10.59
CA ILE A 281 26.91 -38.66 -9.80
C ILE A 281 26.41 -37.64 -8.76
N ILE A 282 25.09 -37.53 -8.59
CA ILE A 282 24.48 -36.78 -7.51
C ILE A 282 23.84 -37.76 -6.53
N TYR A 283 24.20 -37.64 -5.26
CA TYR A 283 23.56 -38.32 -4.15
C TYR A 283 22.83 -37.33 -3.25
N ASP A 284 21.81 -37.82 -2.55
CA ASP A 284 21.28 -37.18 -1.34
C ASP A 284 21.42 -38.09 -0.11
N SER A 285 21.30 -37.51 1.08
CA SER A 285 21.37 -38.24 2.34
C SER A 285 20.54 -37.59 3.44
N GLN A 286 19.99 -38.39 4.35
CA GLN A 286 19.29 -37.93 5.57
C GLN A 286 20.24 -37.75 6.77
N ASP A 287 21.42 -38.39 6.74
CA ASP A 287 22.30 -38.63 7.90
C ASP A 287 23.79 -38.36 7.63
N ASN A 288 24.16 -37.97 6.40
CA ASN A 288 25.54 -37.79 5.89
C ASN A 288 26.39 -39.08 5.87
N ILE A 289 25.75 -40.26 5.94
CA ILE A 289 26.39 -41.58 6.00
C ILE A 289 25.81 -42.50 4.93
N THR A 290 24.47 -42.56 4.87
CA THR A 290 23.68 -43.35 3.93
C THR A 290 23.34 -42.46 2.74
N TRP A 291 23.87 -42.80 1.56
CA TRP A 291 23.73 -41.99 0.34
C TRP A 291 22.85 -42.66 -0.71
N ASN A 292 21.77 -41.99 -1.12
CA ASN A 292 20.89 -42.45 -2.20
C ASN A 292 21.34 -41.79 -3.51
N GLN A 293 21.58 -42.57 -4.56
CA GLN A 293 21.89 -42.03 -5.88
C GLN A 293 20.62 -41.50 -6.55
N ILE A 294 20.55 -40.20 -6.81
CA ILE A 294 19.38 -39.54 -7.42
C ILE A 294 19.62 -39.14 -8.88
N TRP A 295 20.87 -39.06 -9.32
CA TRP A 295 21.24 -38.83 -10.72
C TRP A 295 22.64 -39.39 -11.01
N TYR A 296 22.87 -39.82 -12.26
CA TYR A 296 24.12 -40.40 -12.75
C TYR A 296 24.22 -40.14 -14.26
N ASN A 297 25.40 -39.72 -14.71
CA ASN A 297 25.79 -39.63 -16.11
C ASN A 297 27.26 -40.10 -16.26
N ASP A 298 27.61 -40.74 -17.38
CA ASP A 298 28.97 -41.24 -17.65
C ASP A 298 29.49 -40.93 -19.08
N SER A 299 30.59 -41.55 -19.49
CA SER A 299 31.25 -41.40 -20.81
C SER A 299 30.42 -41.87 -22.02
N SER A 300 29.22 -42.43 -21.79
CA SER A 300 28.23 -42.72 -22.83
C SER A 300 27.16 -41.64 -22.99
N ASP A 301 27.07 -40.70 -22.03
CA ASP A 301 26.12 -39.59 -22.07
C ASP A 301 26.62 -38.37 -22.86
N ALA A 302 25.69 -37.53 -23.29
CA ALA A 302 25.96 -36.32 -24.07
C ALA A 302 26.77 -35.24 -23.32
N SER A 303 28.09 -35.44 -23.24
CA SER A 303 29.12 -34.44 -22.94
C SER A 303 29.03 -33.25 -23.91
N GLY A 304 29.29 -32.02 -23.43
CA GLY A 304 29.36 -30.85 -24.31
C GLY A 304 29.45 -29.50 -23.61
N ALA A 305 30.01 -28.53 -24.34
CA ALA A 305 30.32 -27.17 -23.89
C ALA A 305 29.09 -26.24 -23.71
N ILE A 306 28.10 -26.67 -22.92
CA ILE A 306 26.88 -25.91 -22.62
C ILE A 306 26.44 -26.08 -21.16
N TRP A 307 25.92 -25.00 -20.56
CA TRP A 307 25.16 -25.05 -19.32
C TRP A 307 23.80 -25.73 -19.56
N LYS A 308 23.41 -26.62 -18.64
CA LYS A 308 22.16 -27.37 -18.66
C LYS A 308 21.44 -27.22 -17.33
N PHE A 309 20.15 -26.89 -17.36
CA PHE A 309 19.31 -26.89 -16.16
C PHE A 309 18.91 -28.33 -15.80
N LEU A 310 18.93 -28.63 -14.51
CA LEU A 310 18.62 -29.94 -13.94
C LEU A 310 17.56 -29.78 -12.84
N SER A 311 16.59 -30.70 -12.79
CA SER A 311 15.49 -30.71 -11.82
C SER A 311 15.19 -32.16 -11.42
N ILE A 312 15.63 -32.57 -10.24
CA ILE A 312 15.56 -33.96 -9.74
C ILE A 312 14.67 -34.02 -8.49
N GLN A 313 13.78 -35.00 -8.42
CA GLN A 313 13.05 -35.31 -7.18
C GLN A 313 13.98 -35.91 -6.14
N MET A 314 14.00 -35.34 -4.93
CA MET A 314 14.83 -35.84 -3.83
C MET A 314 14.13 -36.93 -3.01
N THR A 315 14.94 -37.72 -2.30
CA THR A 315 14.50 -38.61 -1.23
C THR A 315 13.80 -37.79 -0.13
N PRO A 316 12.60 -38.20 0.35
CA PRO A 316 11.90 -37.51 1.43
C PRO A 316 12.78 -37.24 2.64
N TYR A 317 12.76 -36.00 3.12
CA TYR A 317 13.54 -35.51 4.27
C TYR A 317 15.07 -35.65 4.16
N ALA A 318 15.65 -35.76 2.95
CA ALA A 318 17.10 -35.60 2.77
C ALA A 318 17.57 -34.20 3.22
N ARG A 319 18.80 -34.12 3.73
CA ARG A 319 19.39 -32.99 4.47
C ARG A 319 20.80 -32.60 3.99
N TYR A 320 21.34 -33.38 3.04
CA TYR A 320 22.65 -33.21 2.42
C TYR A 320 22.55 -33.56 0.93
N ILE A 321 23.27 -32.82 0.08
CA ILE A 321 23.55 -33.17 -1.32
C ILE A 321 25.04 -33.48 -1.45
N ARG A 322 25.40 -34.44 -2.31
CA ARG A 322 26.78 -34.73 -2.70
C ARG A 322 26.92 -34.87 -4.21
N PHE A 323 27.80 -34.08 -4.79
CA PHE A 323 28.31 -34.26 -6.15
C PHE A 323 29.58 -35.11 -6.06
N TYR A 324 29.65 -36.18 -6.84
CA TYR A 324 30.81 -37.07 -6.93
C TYR A 324 31.28 -37.16 -8.38
N PHE A 325 32.59 -37.01 -8.58
CA PHE A 325 33.26 -37.20 -9.86
C PHE A 325 34.26 -38.34 -9.72
N ASP A 326 34.36 -39.25 -10.70
CA ASP A 326 35.37 -40.32 -10.77
C ASP A 326 35.78 -40.56 -12.23
N THR A 327 37.07 -40.43 -12.54
CA THR A 327 37.56 -40.71 -13.90
C THR A 327 37.50 -42.20 -14.24
N VAL A 328 37.51 -43.07 -13.22
CA VAL A 328 37.60 -44.54 -13.30
C VAL A 328 38.91 -45.09 -13.87
N ASP A 329 39.59 -44.39 -14.78
CA ASP A 329 40.99 -44.67 -15.14
C ASP A 329 41.84 -43.40 -15.40
N GLU A 330 43.10 -43.57 -15.84
CA GLU A 330 44.04 -42.48 -16.14
C GLU A 330 43.94 -41.89 -17.56
N PHE A 331 43.09 -42.40 -18.45
CA PHE A 331 43.06 -42.05 -19.86
C PHE A 331 42.05 -40.94 -20.19
N PHE A 332 42.28 -40.25 -21.32
CA PHE A 332 41.40 -39.24 -21.93
C PHE A 332 40.90 -38.06 -21.07
N ASN A 333 41.29 -37.95 -19.80
CA ASN A 333 40.93 -36.93 -18.79
C ASN A 333 41.20 -35.44 -19.16
N ASN A 334 41.67 -35.16 -20.37
CA ASN A 334 42.02 -33.83 -20.87
C ASN A 334 40.80 -33.05 -21.40
N TYR A 335 39.71 -33.04 -20.63
CA TYR A 335 38.50 -32.25 -20.87
C TYR A 335 38.18 -31.36 -19.66
N TRP A 336 37.25 -30.42 -19.82
CA TRP A 336 36.95 -29.39 -18.81
C TRP A 336 36.34 -29.91 -17.51
N GLY A 337 35.80 -31.13 -17.44
CA GLY A 337 35.24 -31.72 -16.22
C GLY A 337 33.78 -31.31 -15.96
N TRP A 338 33.44 -31.06 -14.69
CA TRP A 338 32.08 -30.80 -14.25
C TRP A 338 31.99 -29.54 -13.39
N PHE A 339 31.10 -28.61 -13.78
CA PHE A 339 30.80 -27.38 -13.04
C PHE A 339 29.35 -27.42 -12.54
N ILE A 340 29.09 -26.88 -11.34
CA ILE A 340 27.79 -26.75 -10.69
C ILE A 340 27.55 -25.28 -10.31
N ASP A 341 26.36 -24.75 -10.64
CA ASP A 341 25.98 -23.36 -10.37
C ASP A 341 24.47 -23.21 -10.07
N ASP A 342 24.06 -22.06 -9.52
CA ASP A 342 22.66 -21.65 -9.26
C ASP A 342 21.83 -22.72 -8.52
N LEU A 343 22.37 -23.30 -7.45
CA LEU A 343 21.80 -24.45 -6.77
C LEU A 343 20.71 -24.05 -5.77
N ARG A 344 19.58 -24.76 -5.81
CA ARG A 344 18.49 -24.59 -4.85
C ARG A 344 17.76 -25.90 -4.52
N ILE A 345 17.13 -25.92 -3.34
CA ILE A 345 16.22 -26.97 -2.92
C ILE A 345 14.90 -26.33 -2.53
N ARG A 346 13.81 -26.74 -3.18
CA ARG A 346 12.46 -26.21 -2.97
C ARG A 346 11.45 -27.31 -2.72
N LYS A 347 10.34 -26.97 -2.05
CA LYS A 347 9.18 -27.86 -1.89
C LYS A 347 8.56 -28.16 -3.26
N TYR A 348 7.97 -29.35 -3.38
CA TYR A 348 7.32 -29.80 -4.62
C TYR A 348 6.02 -30.56 -4.37
N VAL A 349 4.96 -30.17 -5.09
CA VAL A 349 3.71 -30.93 -5.25
C VAL A 349 3.35 -31.05 -6.74
N ASN A 350 2.50 -32.02 -7.08
CA ASN A 350 2.09 -32.27 -8.45
C ASN A 350 0.56 -32.42 -8.57
N PRO A 351 -0.12 -31.66 -9.45
CA PRO A 351 0.40 -30.51 -10.20
C PRO A 351 0.87 -29.36 -9.30
N GLU A 352 1.80 -28.52 -9.79
CA GLU A 352 2.24 -27.31 -9.08
C GLU A 352 1.12 -26.22 -9.10
N PRO A 353 1.15 -25.24 -8.17
CA PRO A 353 0.20 -24.13 -8.17
C PRO A 353 0.24 -23.27 -9.44
N THR A 354 -0.93 -22.83 -9.93
CA THR A 354 -1.04 -21.93 -11.10
C THR A 354 -0.97 -20.48 -10.66
N ILE A 355 -0.24 -19.65 -11.42
CA ILE A 355 -0.13 -18.19 -11.19
C ILE A 355 -0.92 -17.44 -12.26
N ASN A 356 -1.87 -16.62 -11.82
CA ASN A 356 -2.61 -15.67 -12.64
C ASN A 356 -2.19 -14.25 -12.24
N LEU A 357 -1.65 -13.48 -13.18
CA LEU A 357 -1.40 -12.04 -12.98
C LEU A 357 -2.69 -11.28 -13.27
N GLY A 358 -3.13 -10.45 -12.33
CA GLY A 358 -4.22 -9.49 -12.52
C GLY A 358 -3.74 -8.22 -13.20
N GLU A 359 -4.62 -7.22 -13.24
CA GLU A 359 -4.27 -5.88 -13.73
C GLU A 359 -3.29 -5.17 -12.79
N GLU A 360 -2.60 -4.15 -13.33
CA GLU A 360 -1.82 -3.24 -12.50
C GLU A 360 -2.75 -2.29 -11.73
N GLU A 361 -2.62 -2.28 -10.42
CA GLU A 361 -3.19 -1.25 -9.56
C GLU A 361 -2.14 -0.13 -9.36
N THR A 362 -2.51 1.10 -9.70
CA THR A 362 -1.70 2.29 -9.38
C THR A 362 -2.11 2.83 -8.01
N GLN A 363 -1.15 3.16 -7.14
CA GLN A 363 -1.40 4.08 -6.03
C GLN A 363 -1.69 5.44 -6.65
N TYR A 364 -2.96 5.78 -6.67
CA TYR A 364 -3.40 7.13 -6.99
C TYR A 364 -2.83 8.06 -5.92
N SER A 365 -1.91 8.92 -6.34
CA SER A 365 -1.36 9.95 -5.46
C SER A 365 -2.45 10.93 -5.07
N TRP A 366 -2.13 11.86 -4.17
CA TRP A 366 -2.98 13.01 -3.90
C TRP A 366 -3.36 13.82 -5.17
N LEU A 367 -2.59 13.75 -6.25
CA LEU A 367 -2.99 14.35 -7.53
C LEU A 367 -4.15 13.60 -8.21
N ASP A 368 -4.23 12.28 -8.04
CA ASP A 368 -5.02 11.38 -8.88
C ASP A 368 -6.36 11.01 -8.24
N TYR A 369 -6.39 10.65 -6.95
CA TYR A 369 -7.64 10.32 -6.22
C TYR A 369 -8.43 11.57 -5.85
N PHE A 370 -7.70 12.67 -5.64
CA PHE A 370 -8.19 13.93 -5.10
C PHE A 370 -8.18 15.07 -6.15
N GLY A 371 -7.63 14.83 -7.35
CA GLY A 371 -7.62 15.83 -8.43
C GLY A 371 -6.68 17.02 -8.16
N GLY A 372 -5.68 16.83 -7.31
CA GLY A 372 -4.73 17.86 -6.90
C GLY A 372 -5.46 19.07 -6.29
N ASP A 373 -5.25 20.25 -6.88
CA ASP A 373 -5.86 21.52 -6.45
C ASP A 373 -7.37 21.45 -6.20
N ALA A 374 -8.11 20.57 -6.90
CA ALA A 374 -9.55 20.40 -6.75
C ALA A 374 -9.97 19.87 -5.36
N ALA A 375 -9.09 19.18 -4.64
CA ALA A 375 -9.33 18.67 -3.29
C ALA A 375 -8.73 19.51 -2.17
N ILE A 376 -8.21 20.72 -2.44
CA ILE A 376 -7.87 21.65 -1.37
C ILE A 376 -9.07 22.56 -1.08
N GLU A 377 -9.73 22.32 0.06
CA GLU A 377 -10.74 23.24 0.59
C GLU A 377 -10.11 24.61 0.92
N LYS A 378 -8.87 24.60 1.43
CA LYS A 378 -8.20 25.82 1.91
C LYS A 378 -6.68 25.76 1.76
N LYS A 379 -6.10 26.82 1.21
CA LYS A 379 -4.66 27.11 1.19
C LYS A 379 -4.36 28.37 2.02
N ALA A 380 -3.23 28.40 2.72
CA ALA A 380 -2.69 29.60 3.33
C ALA A 380 -1.16 29.64 3.20
N TYR A 381 -0.63 30.66 2.52
CA TYR A 381 0.81 30.91 2.35
C TYR A 381 1.60 29.72 1.76
N VAL A 382 0.97 29.02 0.81
CA VAL A 382 1.54 27.85 0.10
C VAL A 382 1.22 27.93 -1.40
N LYS A 383 2.07 27.30 -2.20
CA LYS A 383 1.87 27.02 -3.62
C LYS A 383 1.87 25.52 -3.86
N ILE A 384 1.21 25.12 -4.94
CA ILE A 384 1.20 23.75 -5.44
C ILE A 384 1.66 23.83 -6.89
N ASN A 385 2.67 23.03 -7.26
CA ASN A 385 3.18 22.95 -8.63
C ASN A 385 3.61 21.52 -8.93
N ASP A 386 3.15 20.95 -10.04
CA ASP A 386 3.40 19.55 -10.45
C ASP A 386 3.05 18.48 -9.38
N GLY A 387 2.21 18.85 -8.41
CA GLY A 387 1.78 18.04 -7.26
C GLY A 387 2.45 18.40 -5.94
N ASP A 388 3.67 18.92 -5.98
CA ASP A 388 4.43 19.33 -4.79
C ASP A 388 3.80 20.58 -4.13
N VAL A 389 3.55 20.50 -2.82
CA VAL A 389 3.12 21.63 -2.00
C VAL A 389 4.33 22.19 -1.23
N TYR A 390 4.50 23.50 -1.30
CA TYR A 390 5.60 24.22 -0.64
C TYR A 390 5.15 25.63 -0.20
N ILE A 391 5.89 26.24 0.73
CA ILE A 391 5.55 27.56 1.27
C ILE A 391 5.72 28.65 0.20
N GLU A 392 4.81 29.62 0.16
CA GLU A 392 4.98 30.83 -0.65
C GLU A 392 6.06 31.70 0.00
N ASN A 393 7.26 31.75 -0.63
CA ASN A 393 8.41 32.46 -0.06
C ASN A 393 8.12 33.94 0.27
N GLU A 394 7.45 34.65 -0.65
CA GLU A 394 7.19 36.08 -0.52
C GLU A 394 5.83 36.49 -1.12
N LYS A 395 5.15 37.43 -0.45
CA LYS A 395 3.97 38.16 -0.96
C LYS A 395 4.24 39.66 -0.91
N ILE A 396 4.09 40.33 -2.05
CA ILE A 396 4.21 41.78 -2.16
C ILE A 396 2.83 42.42 -1.90
N LEU A 397 2.83 43.52 -1.14
CA LEU A 397 1.72 44.43 -0.92
C LEU A 397 2.14 45.81 -1.43
N ASP A 398 1.52 46.29 -2.50
CA ASP A 398 1.79 47.59 -3.11
C ASP A 398 0.48 48.35 -3.41
N PHE A 399 0.54 49.34 -4.31
CA PHE A 399 -0.62 50.14 -4.73
C PHE A 399 -1.09 49.85 -6.17
N LEU A 400 -0.64 48.73 -6.78
CA LEU A 400 -1.01 48.34 -8.13
C LEU A 400 -2.53 48.11 -8.26
N GLY A 401 -3.15 48.74 -9.27
CA GLY A 401 -4.58 48.60 -9.55
C GLY A 401 -5.54 49.34 -8.59
N ILE A 402 -5.03 50.02 -7.57
CA ILE A 402 -5.87 50.73 -6.59
C ILE A 402 -6.47 51.99 -7.22
N THR A 403 -7.81 52.06 -7.21
CA THR A 403 -8.59 53.05 -7.97
C THR A 403 -9.71 53.74 -7.19
N ASN A 404 -9.99 53.33 -5.95
CA ASN A 404 -10.97 53.99 -5.06
C ASN A 404 -10.73 53.62 -3.58
N PRO A 405 -11.05 54.49 -2.59
CA PRO A 405 -10.72 54.24 -1.19
C PRO A 405 -11.71 53.30 -0.46
N SER A 406 -11.57 51.98 -0.62
CA SER A 406 -12.28 51.03 0.26
C SER A 406 -11.74 49.59 0.35
N VAL A 407 -10.76 49.16 -0.48
CA VAL A 407 -10.51 47.71 -0.67
C VAL A 407 -9.29 47.11 0.04
N SER A 408 -8.31 47.88 0.50
CA SER A 408 -7.27 47.40 1.44
C SER A 408 -6.28 48.49 1.89
N HIS A 409 -5.54 49.06 0.94
CA HIS A 409 -4.43 49.97 1.16
C HIS A 409 -4.85 51.43 0.93
N VAL A 410 -4.22 52.38 1.65
CA VAL A 410 -4.55 53.82 1.55
C VAL A 410 -3.27 54.67 1.67
N ALA A 411 -3.15 55.71 0.85
CA ALA A 411 -2.07 56.71 0.91
C ALA A 411 -2.64 58.13 1.10
N LYS A 412 -2.10 58.88 2.05
CA LYS A 412 -2.49 60.26 2.37
C LYS A 412 -1.29 61.20 2.35
N TYR A 413 -1.53 62.49 2.12
CA TYR A 413 -0.55 63.55 2.35
C TYR A 413 -1.07 64.60 3.34
N ASP A 414 -0.15 65.19 4.10
CA ASP A 414 -0.40 66.40 4.88
C ASP A 414 0.69 67.44 4.62
N VAL A 415 0.32 68.72 4.72
CA VAL A 415 1.08 69.88 4.22
C VAL A 415 0.91 71.17 5.04
N ASP A 416 0.10 71.18 6.11
CA ASP A 416 -0.25 72.41 6.85
C ASP A 416 -0.01 72.39 8.38
N ASP A 417 0.40 71.26 8.99
CA ASP A 417 0.66 71.19 10.44
C ASP A 417 2.16 71.37 10.83
N ASP A 418 2.39 71.93 12.04
CA ASP A 418 3.68 72.00 12.73
C ASP A 418 4.01 70.69 13.49
N VAL A 419 3.00 69.86 13.77
CA VAL A 419 3.08 68.58 14.49
C VAL A 419 3.26 67.40 13.51
N ILE A 420 3.87 66.32 13.97
CA ILE A 420 3.91 65.04 13.26
C ILE A 420 2.76 64.18 13.77
N GLU A 421 1.81 63.87 12.90
CA GLU A 421 0.60 63.12 13.25
C GLU A 421 0.92 61.66 13.59
N PRO A 422 0.33 61.07 14.65
CA PRO A 422 0.49 59.65 14.96
C PRO A 422 -0.25 58.79 13.93
N ALA A 423 0.22 57.56 13.65
CA ALA A 423 -0.45 56.70 12.67
C ALA A 423 -1.92 56.37 13.03
N THR A 424 -2.28 56.49 14.31
CA THR A 424 -3.65 56.29 14.82
C THR A 424 -4.63 57.38 14.40
N SER A 425 -4.19 58.61 14.08
CA SER A 425 -5.06 59.70 13.60
C SER A 425 -5.29 59.67 12.08
N PHE A 426 -4.67 58.73 11.35
CA PHE A 426 -4.73 58.60 9.89
C PHE A 426 -6.14 58.60 9.29
N ASN A 427 -7.16 58.14 10.02
CA ASN A 427 -8.55 58.19 9.54
C ASN A 427 -9.17 59.60 9.61
N SER A 428 -8.66 60.48 10.47
CA SER A 428 -9.18 61.83 10.75
C SER A 428 -8.37 62.99 10.14
N THR A 429 -7.08 62.82 9.88
CA THR A 429 -6.18 63.86 9.33
C THR A 429 -5.64 63.52 7.94
N GLY A 430 -4.99 64.46 7.25
CA GLY A 430 -4.46 64.30 5.89
C GLY A 430 -5.51 64.19 4.76
N VAL A 431 -5.08 64.58 3.55
CA VAL A 431 -5.85 64.46 2.30
C VAL A 431 -5.41 63.20 1.55
N GLU A 432 -6.35 62.45 0.97
CA GLU A 432 -6.00 61.22 0.26
C GLU A 432 -5.35 61.47 -1.11
N PHE A 433 -4.48 60.54 -1.50
CA PHE A 433 -3.93 60.43 -2.84
C PHE A 433 -5.07 60.21 -3.84
N SER A 434 -5.09 60.98 -4.94
CA SER A 434 -6.03 60.69 -6.03
C SER A 434 -5.61 59.43 -6.80
N THR A 435 -6.51 58.89 -7.63
CA THR A 435 -6.20 57.75 -8.54
C THR A 435 -4.91 57.96 -9.35
N THR A 436 -4.69 59.18 -9.86
CA THR A 436 -3.47 59.56 -10.60
C THR A 436 -2.20 59.59 -9.74
N HIS A 437 -2.31 59.57 -8.41
CA HIS A 437 -1.19 59.41 -7.48
C HIS A 437 -0.99 57.94 -7.08
N TYR A 438 -2.06 57.14 -6.98
CA TYR A 438 -1.93 55.68 -6.81
C TYR A 438 -1.27 55.02 -8.02
N THR A 439 -1.63 55.42 -9.26
CA THR A 439 -0.97 54.99 -10.50
C THR A 439 0.45 55.58 -10.70
N ARG A 440 1.14 55.93 -9.61
CA ARG A 440 2.40 56.69 -9.56
C ARG A 440 3.25 56.39 -8.30
N ILE A 441 2.87 55.36 -7.54
CA ILE A 441 3.62 54.88 -6.35
C ILE A 441 3.81 53.35 -6.35
N TYR A 442 3.71 52.70 -7.51
CA TYR A 442 3.71 51.24 -7.65
C TYR A 442 4.71 50.71 -8.69
N TYR A 443 5.37 51.57 -9.47
CA TYR A 443 6.49 51.22 -10.34
C TYR A 443 7.62 52.25 -10.16
N SER A 444 8.87 51.76 -10.09
CA SER A 444 10.08 52.58 -10.20
C SER A 444 10.27 53.03 -11.66
N ASP A 445 9.42 53.93 -12.15
CA ASP A 445 9.35 54.39 -13.55
C ASP A 445 9.53 55.90 -13.74
N ASN A 446 9.87 56.64 -12.67
CA ASN A 446 10.00 58.09 -12.58
C ASN A 446 8.66 58.89 -12.64
N LEU A 447 7.49 58.26 -12.72
CA LEU A 447 6.19 58.94 -12.72
C LEU A 447 5.71 59.26 -11.30
N ARG A 448 6.38 60.21 -10.64
CA ARG A 448 6.17 60.49 -9.21
C ARG A 448 4.80 61.07 -8.84
N ALA A 449 4.26 60.60 -7.72
CA ALA A 449 3.23 61.27 -6.93
C ALA A 449 3.82 62.46 -6.15
N SER A 450 3.24 63.66 -6.28
CA SER A 450 3.61 64.83 -5.46
C SER A 450 2.58 65.94 -5.50
N HIS A 451 2.22 66.48 -4.34
CA HIS A 451 1.35 67.64 -4.17
C HIS A 451 1.88 68.89 -4.91
N ASN A 452 0.99 69.61 -5.60
CA ASN A 452 1.37 70.73 -6.47
C ASN A 452 1.51 72.09 -5.74
N ALA A 453 0.94 72.24 -4.54
CA ALA A 453 0.86 73.52 -3.83
C ALA A 453 1.13 73.38 -2.31
N PRO A 454 2.36 73.08 -1.88
CA PRO A 454 2.74 73.25 -0.47
C PRO A 454 2.55 74.70 -0.01
N LEU A 455 1.85 74.87 1.11
CA LEU A 455 1.73 76.13 1.83
C LEU A 455 2.62 76.12 3.09
N GLY A 456 2.57 75.05 3.88
CA GLY A 456 3.41 74.82 5.07
C GLY A 456 4.87 74.45 4.83
N TYR A 457 5.57 74.24 5.95
CA TYR A 457 7.02 74.02 6.05
C TYR A 457 7.43 72.56 6.28
N LYS A 458 6.42 71.70 6.50
CA LYS A 458 6.53 70.26 6.64
C LYS A 458 5.73 69.60 5.53
N ALA A 459 6.11 68.39 5.15
CA ALA A 459 5.33 67.54 4.25
C ALA A 459 5.38 66.10 4.75
N GLN A 460 4.23 65.45 4.74
CA GLN A 460 4.04 64.05 5.12
C GLN A 460 3.38 63.33 3.93
N HIS A 461 3.88 62.16 3.54
CA HIS A 461 3.13 61.15 2.81
C HIS A 461 3.02 59.92 3.73
N ILE A 462 1.81 59.54 4.14
CA ILE A 462 1.57 58.40 5.05
C ILE A 462 0.85 57.29 4.27
N PHE A 463 1.31 56.06 4.42
CA PHE A 463 0.87 54.87 3.71
C PHE A 463 0.41 53.81 4.72
N ARG A 464 -0.85 53.38 4.63
CA ARG A 464 -1.40 52.27 5.43
C ARG A 464 -1.55 51.03 4.56
N PHE A 465 -0.99 49.92 5.03
CA PHE A 465 -1.07 48.61 4.40
C PHE A 465 -2.00 47.70 5.18
N LYS A 466 -2.82 46.91 4.47
CA LYS A 466 -3.65 45.85 5.08
C LYS A 466 -2.91 44.52 4.92
N VAL A 467 -2.54 43.93 6.05
CA VAL A 467 -1.82 42.67 6.10
C VAL A 467 -2.80 41.57 6.47
N ASP A 468 -3.22 40.79 5.48
CA ASP A 468 -4.10 39.62 5.66
C ASP A 468 -3.27 38.37 6.03
N ALA A 469 -2.49 38.52 7.11
CA ALA A 469 -1.68 37.45 7.69
C ALA A 469 -1.52 37.66 9.20
N THR A 470 -1.54 36.54 9.94
CA THR A 470 -1.22 36.53 11.37
C THR A 470 0.27 36.83 11.56
N GLU A 471 0.59 37.67 12.55
CA GLU A 471 1.95 38.03 12.93
C GLU A 471 2.88 36.80 13.06
N SER A 472 2.39 35.75 13.71
CA SER A 472 3.11 34.48 13.92
C SER A 472 3.45 33.73 12.63
N CYS A 473 2.80 34.02 11.50
CA CYS A 473 3.10 33.42 10.19
C CYS A 473 4.23 34.15 9.44
N ILE A 474 4.52 35.41 9.80
CA ILE A 474 5.46 36.27 9.07
C ILE A 474 6.87 36.07 9.62
N ALA A 475 7.83 35.77 8.74
CA ALA A 475 9.25 35.64 9.05
C ALA A 475 9.97 36.99 9.09
N LYS A 476 9.61 37.87 8.14
CA LYS A 476 10.27 39.12 7.84
C LYS A 476 9.32 40.05 7.09
N ILE A 477 9.41 41.34 7.37
CA ILE A 477 8.81 42.42 6.57
C ILE A 477 9.96 43.20 5.93
N ASN A 478 10.00 43.28 4.61
CA ASN A 478 10.90 44.20 3.90
C ASN A 478 10.09 45.40 3.39
N VAL A 479 10.40 46.60 3.89
CA VAL A 479 9.73 47.84 3.50
C VAL A 479 10.56 48.53 2.41
N SER A 480 9.99 48.66 1.22
CA SER A 480 10.59 49.35 0.07
C SER A 480 9.93 50.70 -0.17
N TRP A 481 10.73 51.76 -0.28
CA TRP A 481 10.29 53.11 -0.66
C TRP A 481 11.27 53.76 -1.63
N GLU A 482 10.78 54.43 -2.67
CA GLU A 482 11.57 55.25 -3.57
C GLU A 482 10.94 56.62 -3.83
N GLY A 483 11.78 57.63 -3.92
CA GLY A 483 11.39 59.02 -4.12
C GLY A 483 12.50 59.99 -3.71
N ARG A 484 12.11 61.24 -3.45
CA ARG A 484 13.01 62.35 -3.06
C ARG A 484 12.27 63.52 -2.43
N CYS A 485 12.96 64.32 -1.61
CA CYS A 485 12.45 65.59 -1.09
C CYS A 485 13.09 66.82 -1.77
N ARG A 486 12.35 67.93 -1.80
CA ARG A 486 12.84 69.21 -2.33
C ARG A 486 12.35 70.39 -1.48
N TYR A 487 13.18 71.40 -1.30
CA TYR A 487 12.81 72.67 -0.66
C TYR A 487 12.72 73.82 -1.68
N ARG A 488 11.97 74.86 -1.34
CA ARG A 488 11.75 76.03 -2.19
C ARG A 488 12.82 77.09 -1.95
N GLN A 489 13.51 77.51 -3.03
CA GLN A 489 14.44 78.64 -3.03
C GLN A 489 13.98 79.66 -4.06
N GLY A 490 13.25 80.68 -3.62
CA GLY A 490 12.56 81.63 -4.51
C GLY A 490 11.64 80.87 -5.48
N ASN A 491 11.87 81.05 -6.78
CA ASN A 491 11.07 80.38 -7.82
C ASN A 491 11.56 78.98 -8.25
N ARG A 492 12.59 78.41 -7.60
CA ARG A 492 13.15 77.09 -7.95
C ARG A 492 12.98 76.07 -6.82
N TRP A 493 12.75 74.82 -7.20
CA TRP A 493 12.77 73.66 -6.29
C TRP A 493 14.19 73.07 -6.25
N ARG A 494 14.82 73.09 -5.09
CA ARG A 494 16.17 72.54 -4.85
C ARG A 494 16.07 71.15 -4.20
N PRO A 495 16.90 70.19 -4.60
CA PRO A 495 17.03 68.92 -3.88
C PRO A 495 17.75 69.15 -2.55
N PHE A 496 17.39 68.33 -1.55
CA PHE A 496 18.11 68.17 -0.29
C PHE A 496 17.86 66.75 0.22
N THR A 497 18.74 66.23 1.07
CA THR A 497 18.48 64.99 1.80
C THR A 497 17.80 65.35 3.12
N MET A 498 16.66 64.73 3.42
CA MET A 498 16.06 64.76 4.75
C MET A 498 16.56 63.55 5.53
N SER A 499 17.37 63.77 6.56
CA SER A 499 17.75 62.70 7.48
C SER A 499 16.57 62.29 8.36
N ASP A 500 16.49 60.99 8.68
CA ASP A 500 15.34 60.39 9.38
C ASP A 500 14.00 60.70 8.69
N GLY A 501 13.99 60.67 7.36
CA GLY A 501 12.85 61.06 6.53
C GLY A 501 11.85 59.94 6.26
N ILE A 502 12.29 58.69 6.10
CA ILE A 502 11.39 57.53 6.02
C ILE A 502 11.25 56.91 7.40
N ARG A 503 10.00 56.63 7.82
CA ARG A 503 9.67 56.16 9.17
C ARG A 503 8.60 55.08 9.17
N ILE A 504 8.72 54.10 10.06
CA ILE A 504 7.70 53.08 10.32
C ILE A 504 7.00 53.40 11.65
N TRP A 505 5.71 53.04 11.79
CA TRP A 505 5.02 53.19 13.06
C TRP A 505 5.25 51.96 13.94
N ASN A 506 5.83 52.18 15.11
CA ASN A 506 5.91 51.19 16.18
C ASN A 506 4.75 51.43 17.16
N PHE A 507 3.88 50.42 17.31
CA PHE A 507 2.73 50.44 18.21
C PHE A 507 3.15 50.29 19.68
N SER A 508 4.12 49.41 19.97
CA SER A 508 4.67 49.16 21.31
C SER A 508 5.30 50.42 21.93
N SER A 509 5.96 51.26 21.12
CA SER A 509 6.46 52.58 21.55
C SER A 509 5.46 53.72 21.32
N SER A 510 4.40 53.47 20.54
CA SER A 510 3.44 54.48 20.05
C SER A 510 4.13 55.67 19.35
N SER A 511 5.13 55.39 18.51
CA SER A 511 5.96 56.42 17.85
C SER A 511 6.38 56.07 16.42
N TRP A 512 6.76 57.09 15.66
CA TRP A 512 7.41 56.94 14.36
C TRP A 512 8.91 56.69 14.53
N GLU A 513 9.38 55.49 14.19
CA GLU A 513 10.80 55.12 14.19
C GLU A 513 11.46 55.41 12.85
N SER A 514 12.70 55.90 12.86
CA SER A 514 13.46 56.19 11.64
C SER A 514 13.97 54.91 10.99
N ILE A 515 13.78 54.80 9.67
CA ILE A 515 14.26 53.67 8.86
C ILE A 515 15.15 54.11 7.68
N GLY A 516 15.25 55.41 7.40
CA GLY A 516 16.21 55.93 6.42
C GLY A 516 16.03 57.39 6.01
N ASP A 517 17.03 57.92 5.31
CA ASP A 517 17.04 59.29 4.78
C ASP A 517 16.28 59.41 3.46
N ILE A 518 15.39 60.40 3.30
CA ILE A 518 14.88 60.74 1.96
C ILE A 518 16.01 61.44 1.20
N ALA A 519 16.51 60.79 0.15
CA ALA A 519 17.64 61.30 -0.62
C ALA A 519 17.30 62.54 -1.48
N ALA A 520 18.34 63.36 -1.71
CA ALA A 520 18.29 64.54 -2.60
C ALA A 520 18.07 64.17 -4.09
N SER A 521 18.66 63.05 -4.51
CA SER A 521 18.36 62.33 -5.76
C SER A 521 17.35 61.23 -5.47
N GLU A 522 16.71 60.69 -6.51
CA GLU A 522 15.92 59.47 -6.35
C GLU A 522 16.81 58.30 -5.96
N ARG A 523 16.34 57.48 -5.03
CA ARG A 523 16.99 56.26 -4.59
C ARG A 523 16.00 55.38 -3.83
N MET A 524 15.93 54.10 -4.19
CA MET A 524 15.23 53.09 -3.41
C MET A 524 15.91 52.83 -2.06
N ILE A 525 15.09 52.76 -1.02
CA ILE A 525 15.41 52.38 0.36
C ILE A 525 14.66 51.07 0.62
N ALA A 526 15.36 50.05 1.11
CA ALA A 526 14.79 48.75 1.49
C ALA A 526 15.30 48.40 2.89
N VAL A 527 14.40 48.04 3.82
CA VAL A 527 14.72 47.81 5.22
C VAL A 527 13.96 46.60 5.75
N GLU A 528 14.66 45.71 6.44
CA GLU A 528 14.14 44.43 6.91
C GLU A 528 13.82 44.45 8.41
N PHE A 529 12.59 44.06 8.77
CA PHE A 529 12.08 43.98 10.13
C PHE A 529 11.74 42.53 10.48
N TYR A 530 12.21 42.09 11.65
CA TYR A 530 12.05 40.71 12.14
C TYR A 530 11.17 40.60 13.39
N ASN A 531 11.05 41.67 14.20
CA ASN A 531 10.10 41.72 15.31
C ASN A 531 8.76 42.27 14.80
N ILE A 532 7.83 41.40 14.43
CA ILE A 532 6.68 41.80 13.62
C ILE A 532 5.59 42.50 14.45
N GLY A 533 5.33 42.06 15.68
CA GLY A 533 4.26 42.59 16.53
C GLY A 533 4.40 44.07 16.90
N ASP A 534 5.62 44.61 16.93
CA ASP A 534 5.85 46.05 17.15
C ASP A 534 5.26 46.91 16.03
N TYR A 535 5.18 46.40 14.79
CA TYR A 535 4.79 47.18 13.60
C TYR A 535 3.45 46.74 12.97
N LEU A 536 2.72 45.82 13.61
CA LEU A 536 1.50 45.23 13.05
C LEU A 536 0.38 45.08 14.09
N GLU A 537 -0.51 46.07 14.18
CA GLU A 537 -1.70 46.00 15.03
C GLU A 537 -2.98 45.86 14.20
N ASN A 538 -3.92 45.02 14.62
CA ASN A 538 -5.21 44.78 13.94
C ASN A 538 -5.09 44.43 12.44
N GLY A 539 -3.93 43.88 12.03
CA GLY A 539 -3.57 43.58 10.65
C GLY A 539 -3.35 44.82 9.79
N TYR A 540 -2.83 45.92 10.36
CA TYR A 540 -2.41 47.12 9.64
C TYR A 540 -0.96 47.51 9.98
N LEU A 541 -0.19 47.87 8.95
CA LEU A 541 1.14 48.47 9.08
C LEU A 541 1.13 49.88 8.50
N TYR A 542 1.91 50.79 9.09
CA TYR A 542 1.99 52.19 8.65
C TYR A 542 3.44 52.61 8.37
N LEU A 543 3.63 53.26 7.23
CA LEU A 543 4.88 53.86 6.76
C LEU A 543 4.64 55.35 6.49
N MET A 544 5.62 56.20 6.77
CA MET A 544 5.61 57.61 6.45
C MET A 544 6.88 58.02 5.72
N ALA A 545 6.74 58.85 4.70
CA ALA A 545 7.79 59.74 4.25
C ALA A 545 7.53 61.15 4.80
N TYR A 546 8.54 61.76 5.42
CA TYR A 546 8.50 63.03 6.11
C TYR A 546 9.63 63.94 5.62
N ALA A 547 9.35 65.23 5.48
CA ALA A 547 10.34 66.24 5.12
C ALA A 547 10.04 67.57 5.81
N GLU A 548 11.08 68.25 6.30
CA GLU A 548 11.06 69.65 6.70
C GLU A 548 12.42 70.29 6.35
N TYR A 549 12.50 71.62 6.19
CA TYR A 549 13.78 72.29 5.90
C TYR A 549 13.74 73.78 6.24
N ASP A 550 14.44 74.20 7.30
CA ASP A 550 14.81 75.60 7.57
C ASP A 550 13.66 76.62 7.45
N ASN A 551 12.46 76.23 7.91
CA ASN A 551 11.21 76.99 7.74
C ASN A 551 10.97 77.48 6.28
N ARG A 552 11.25 76.60 5.31
CA ARG A 552 11.00 76.80 3.87
C ARG A 552 10.01 75.76 3.38
N ARG A 553 9.17 76.13 2.42
CA ARG A 553 8.22 75.19 1.81
C ARG A 553 8.96 73.99 1.21
N VAL A 554 8.58 72.81 1.65
CA VAL A 554 9.10 71.52 1.18
C VAL A 554 8.07 70.81 0.32
N ARG A 555 8.50 69.73 -0.33
CA ARG A 555 7.62 68.71 -0.90
C ARG A 555 8.31 67.36 -0.93
N ILE A 556 7.52 66.31 -0.85
CA ILE A 556 7.96 64.94 -1.14
C ILE A 556 7.51 64.59 -2.56
N GLN A 557 8.30 63.76 -3.23
CA GLN A 557 7.90 63.08 -4.46
C GLN A 557 8.17 61.59 -4.25
N THR A 558 7.14 60.75 -4.33
CA THR A 558 7.22 59.29 -4.18
C THR A 558 7.01 58.64 -5.54
N ASP A 559 7.75 57.58 -5.83
CA ASP A 559 7.76 56.85 -7.12
C ASP A 559 7.35 55.38 -6.93
N TYR A 560 7.82 54.75 -5.83
CA TYR A 560 7.49 53.38 -5.47
C TYR A 560 7.29 53.25 -3.96
N VAL A 561 6.27 52.49 -3.53
CA VAL A 561 6.14 52.00 -2.16
C VAL A 561 5.56 50.59 -2.16
N ALA A 562 6.22 49.66 -1.48
CA ALA A 562 5.73 48.31 -1.28
C ALA A 562 6.22 47.70 0.04
N ILE A 563 5.50 46.70 0.51
CA ILE A 563 5.93 45.79 1.57
C ILE A 563 6.05 44.38 0.99
N THR A 564 7.19 43.74 1.14
CA THR A 564 7.34 42.30 0.88
C THR A 564 7.29 41.55 2.21
N LEU A 565 6.28 40.68 2.36
CA LEU A 565 6.16 39.75 3.46
C LEU A 565 6.87 38.44 3.09
N SER A 566 7.83 37.98 3.88
CA SER A 566 8.34 36.60 3.79
C SER A 566 7.65 35.74 4.86
N PHE A 567 7.18 34.55 4.52
CA PHE A 567 6.45 33.67 5.47
C PHE A 567 7.36 32.58 6.07
N LYS A 568 7.11 32.23 7.34
CA LYS A 568 7.75 31.09 8.03
C LYS A 568 6.83 29.88 8.21
N TYR A 569 5.51 30.07 8.06
CA TYR A 569 4.51 29.00 8.10
C TYR A 569 3.56 29.07 6.91
N GLY A 570 3.13 27.89 6.44
CA GLY A 570 2.05 27.72 5.47
C GLY A 570 1.20 26.48 5.79
N ASN A 571 -0.02 26.39 5.28
CA ASN A 571 -0.87 25.22 5.48
C ASN A 571 -1.86 24.93 4.34
N ILE A 572 -2.32 23.68 4.31
CA ILE A 572 -3.41 23.18 3.47
C ILE A 572 -4.43 22.39 4.29
N THR A 573 -5.71 22.45 3.89
CA THR A 573 -6.78 21.54 4.34
C THR A 573 -7.39 20.83 3.13
N SER A 574 -7.54 19.51 3.20
CA SER A 574 -8.28 18.76 2.18
C SER A 574 -9.79 19.06 2.23
N VAL A 575 -10.48 18.78 1.13
CA VAL A 575 -11.92 18.51 1.15
C VAL A 575 -12.24 17.31 2.06
N PRO A 576 -13.49 17.16 2.52
CA PRO A 576 -13.92 15.97 3.26
C PRO A 576 -13.68 14.67 2.49
N ILE A 577 -13.35 13.60 3.23
CA ILE A 577 -13.10 12.26 2.71
C ILE A 577 -14.10 11.31 3.36
N SER A 578 -15.04 10.78 2.57
CA SER A 578 -16.16 9.95 3.02
C SER A 578 -16.25 8.66 2.17
N PRO A 579 -15.60 7.55 2.58
CA PRO A 579 -15.64 6.29 1.85
C PRO A 579 -16.99 5.59 2.04
N ALA A 580 -17.66 5.24 0.95
CA ALA A 580 -19.07 4.83 0.96
C ALA A 580 -19.41 3.63 1.86
N ASN A 581 -18.46 2.73 2.16
CA ASN A 581 -18.63 1.56 3.04
C ASN A 581 -17.50 1.47 4.11
N LEU A 582 -17.17 2.57 4.79
CA LEU A 582 -16.11 2.59 5.80
C LEU A 582 -16.40 1.62 6.98
N ALA A 583 -15.54 0.62 7.21
CA ALA A 583 -15.59 -0.22 8.41
C ALA A 583 -14.56 0.19 9.48
N ARG A 584 -13.37 0.61 9.06
CA ARG A 584 -12.39 1.33 9.91
C ARG A 584 -11.45 2.15 9.05
N TRP A 585 -11.01 3.30 9.54
CA TRP A 585 -9.75 3.89 9.10
C TRP A 585 -8.57 2.98 9.48
N GLU A 586 -7.43 3.11 8.82
CA GLU A 586 -6.25 2.28 9.10
C GLU A 586 -4.97 3.09 9.33
N LYS A 587 -4.41 3.70 8.27
CA LYS A 587 -3.18 4.47 8.34
C LYS A 587 -3.36 5.84 7.69
N PHE A 588 -2.65 6.83 8.21
CA PHE A 588 -2.28 8.06 7.51
C PHE A 588 -0.82 7.98 7.07
N TYR A 589 -0.53 8.48 5.88
CA TYR A 589 0.82 8.52 5.34
C TYR A 589 1.12 9.84 4.63
N ALA A 590 2.39 10.22 4.59
CA ALA A 590 2.86 11.34 3.79
C ALA A 590 4.32 11.14 3.34
N ASN A 591 4.65 11.67 2.16
CA ASN A 591 5.99 11.73 1.61
C ASN A 591 6.43 13.20 1.49
N ALA A 592 7.58 13.55 2.07
CA ALA A 592 8.04 14.93 2.15
C ALA A 592 9.56 15.04 2.16
N THR A 593 10.10 16.04 1.45
CA THR A 593 11.50 16.45 1.58
C THR A 593 11.62 17.52 2.66
N LEU A 594 12.39 17.22 3.71
CA LEU A 594 12.61 18.10 4.86
C LEU A 594 14.09 18.49 4.96
N PRO A 595 14.50 19.64 4.40
CA PRO A 595 15.82 20.20 4.67
C PRO A 595 16.04 20.48 6.17
N SER A 596 17.31 20.53 6.59
CA SER A 596 17.67 20.76 7.99
C SER A 596 17.03 22.04 8.54
N GLY A 597 16.37 21.94 9.71
CA GLY A 597 15.65 23.05 10.33
C GLY A 597 14.30 23.39 9.70
N THR A 598 13.73 22.53 8.84
CA THR A 598 12.34 22.60 8.38
C THR A 598 11.50 21.52 9.06
N ASN A 599 10.17 21.62 8.97
CA ASN A 599 9.27 20.55 9.42
C ASN A 599 7.92 20.59 8.67
N ILE A 600 7.22 19.46 8.65
CA ILE A 600 5.78 19.40 8.38
C ILE A 600 5.11 18.61 9.50
N THR A 601 4.03 19.18 10.05
CA THR A 601 3.16 18.55 11.05
C THR A 601 1.79 18.32 10.42
N TYR A 602 1.31 17.08 10.44
CA TYR A 602 0.00 16.73 9.90
C TYR A 602 -1.03 16.64 11.03
N LYS A 603 -2.30 16.84 10.70
CA LYS A 603 -3.43 16.74 11.62
C LYS A 603 -4.58 16.07 10.88
N ILE A 604 -5.28 15.14 11.53
CA ILE A 604 -6.57 14.64 11.04
C ILE A 604 -7.65 15.48 11.70
N LEU A 605 -8.55 16.07 10.91
CA LEU A 605 -9.65 16.89 11.39
C LEU A 605 -10.99 16.15 11.22
N ASN A 606 -11.93 16.39 12.13
CA ASN A 606 -13.33 16.04 11.92
C ASN A 606 -13.89 16.93 10.80
N ALA A 607 -14.51 16.34 9.77
CA ALA A 607 -14.94 17.12 8.60
C ALA A 607 -16.07 18.11 8.88
N THR A 608 -16.95 17.81 9.85
CA THR A 608 -18.14 18.60 10.19
C THR A 608 -17.79 19.88 10.96
N ASN A 609 -16.83 19.85 11.87
CA ASN A 609 -16.49 20.99 12.74
C ASN A 609 -15.03 21.48 12.65
N ASN A 610 -14.16 20.76 11.93
CA ASN A 610 -12.73 21.00 11.78
C ASN A 610 -11.90 20.89 13.09
N GLU A 611 -12.44 20.25 14.14
CA GLU A 611 -11.67 19.94 15.34
C GLU A 611 -10.57 18.92 15.04
N THR A 612 -9.40 19.09 15.66
CA THR A 612 -8.26 18.17 15.51
C THR A 612 -8.51 16.88 16.29
N ILE A 613 -8.63 15.76 15.56
CA ILE A 613 -8.77 14.41 16.12
C ILE A 613 -7.41 13.88 16.57
N CYS A 614 -6.36 14.08 15.77
CA CYS A 614 -4.98 13.75 16.13
C CYS A 614 -3.97 14.63 15.39
N ILE A 615 -2.73 14.64 15.90
CA ILE A 615 -1.57 15.31 15.32
C ILE A 615 -0.52 14.24 15.04
N ILE A 616 0.17 14.32 13.90
CA ILE A 616 1.09 13.30 13.37
C ILE A 616 2.36 14.01 12.89
N THR A 617 3.53 13.55 13.35
CA THR A 617 4.83 14.07 12.89
C THR A 617 5.20 13.52 11.51
N SER A 618 6.10 14.19 10.79
CA SER A 618 6.60 13.66 9.51
C SER A 618 7.29 12.30 9.61
N ASN A 619 7.95 11.99 10.73
CA ASN A 619 8.54 10.66 10.94
C ASN A 619 7.44 9.58 11.10
N GLU A 620 6.37 9.87 11.82
CA GLU A 620 5.22 8.96 11.94
C GLU A 620 4.49 8.78 10.61
N ALA A 621 4.28 9.87 9.86
CA ALA A 621 3.63 9.85 8.55
C ALA A 621 4.42 9.03 7.51
N ALA A 622 5.76 9.16 7.48
CA ALA A 622 6.62 8.38 6.60
C ALA A 622 6.64 6.87 6.93
N ASN A 623 6.29 6.49 8.16
CA ASN A 623 6.17 5.09 8.59
C ASN A 623 4.73 4.54 8.53
N GLY A 624 3.74 5.37 8.16
CA GLY A 624 2.33 5.00 8.11
C GLY A 624 1.67 4.96 9.50
N TYR A 625 1.33 6.13 10.04
CA TYR A 625 0.74 6.30 11.37
C TYR A 625 -0.66 5.69 11.48
N ASN A 626 -0.93 4.88 12.50
CA ASN A 626 -2.20 4.20 12.69
C ASN A 626 -3.31 5.18 13.14
N ILE A 627 -4.42 5.23 12.37
CA ILE A 627 -5.61 6.06 12.62
C ILE A 627 -6.89 5.23 12.88
N SER A 628 -6.78 3.92 13.08
CA SER A 628 -7.93 3.01 13.28
C SER A 628 -8.74 3.23 14.56
N PHE A 629 -8.23 4.06 15.47
CA PHE A 629 -8.99 4.56 16.63
C PHE A 629 -10.06 5.59 16.26
N ILE A 630 -9.96 6.24 15.09
CA ILE A 630 -10.93 7.26 14.65
C ILE A 630 -12.30 6.61 14.38
N LYS A 631 -13.37 7.33 14.74
CA LYS A 631 -14.78 6.91 14.65
C LYS A 631 -15.69 7.95 13.96
N ALA A 632 -15.11 8.94 13.30
CA ALA A 632 -15.84 9.81 12.39
C ALA A 632 -15.89 9.13 11.01
N ASP A 633 -17.07 9.08 10.40
CA ASP A 633 -17.26 8.47 9.06
C ASP A 633 -16.64 9.32 7.96
N GLU A 634 -16.42 10.62 8.24
CA GLU A 634 -15.84 11.60 7.34
C GLU A 634 -14.76 12.43 8.05
N ILE A 635 -13.59 12.56 7.42
CA ILE A 635 -12.44 13.31 7.94
C ILE A 635 -11.85 14.25 6.90
N LYS A 636 -11.04 15.22 7.34
CA LYS A 636 -10.15 16.02 6.48
C LYS A 636 -8.70 15.82 6.91
N LEU A 637 -7.79 15.95 5.95
CA LEU A 637 -6.35 16.01 6.20
C LEU A 637 -5.94 17.49 6.30
N TYR A 638 -5.02 17.81 7.20
CA TYR A 638 -4.45 19.15 7.34
C TYR A 638 -2.94 19.06 7.51
N ALA A 639 -2.17 19.85 6.75
CA ALA A 639 -0.71 19.87 6.82
C ALA A 639 -0.22 21.29 7.14
N GLU A 640 0.69 21.38 8.10
CA GLU A 640 1.26 22.61 8.65
C GLU A 640 2.77 22.61 8.43
N MET A 641 3.23 23.46 7.53
CA MET A 641 4.60 23.50 7.04
C MET A 641 5.38 24.62 7.74
N TYR A 642 6.65 24.37 8.05
CA TYR A 642 7.57 25.35 8.63
C TYR A 642 8.88 25.46 7.84
N THR A 643 9.20 26.66 7.37
CA THR A 643 10.47 27.00 6.71
C THR A 643 11.38 27.77 7.65
N ASN A 644 12.68 27.56 7.51
CA ASN A 644 13.69 28.45 8.08
C ASN A 644 14.10 29.53 7.06
N SER A 645 15.10 30.34 7.40
CA SER A 645 15.59 31.46 6.58
C SER A 645 16.34 31.06 5.30
N SER A 646 16.61 29.77 5.07
CA SER A 646 17.47 29.30 3.97
C SER A 646 17.00 28.03 3.27
N SER A 647 15.93 27.37 3.74
CA SER A 647 15.45 26.12 3.13
C SER A 647 13.98 25.87 3.43
N ILE A 648 13.26 25.39 2.41
CA ILE A 648 11.80 25.23 2.35
C ILE A 648 11.46 23.72 2.39
N PRO A 649 10.48 23.27 3.19
CA PRO A 649 9.99 21.90 3.11
C PRO A 649 9.08 21.69 1.90
N PHE A 650 9.09 20.49 1.33
CA PHE A 650 8.19 20.07 0.24
C PHE A 650 7.34 18.89 0.70
N LEU A 651 6.03 18.96 0.49
CA LEU A 651 5.10 17.84 0.61
C LEU A 651 4.84 17.29 -0.79
N HIS A 652 5.28 16.06 -1.06
CA HIS A 652 5.15 15.41 -2.36
C HIS A 652 3.85 14.61 -2.48
N ASP A 653 3.43 13.96 -1.39
CA ASP A 653 2.20 13.19 -1.34
C ASP A 653 1.68 13.04 0.09
N TRP A 654 0.38 12.82 0.24
CA TRP A 654 -0.27 12.48 1.51
C TRP A 654 -1.59 11.76 1.26
N GLY A 655 -1.95 10.87 2.18
CA GLY A 655 -3.16 10.10 2.04
C GLY A 655 -3.46 9.23 3.25
N ILE A 656 -4.49 8.41 3.08
CA ILE A 656 -4.99 7.50 4.10
C ILE A 656 -5.36 6.15 3.49
N SER A 657 -5.43 5.13 4.32
CA SER A 657 -6.07 3.85 4.01
C SER A 657 -7.20 3.55 4.99
N TRP A 658 -8.14 2.74 4.55
CA TRP A 658 -9.26 2.23 5.33
C TRP A 658 -9.56 0.78 4.94
N MET A 659 -10.26 0.06 5.82
CA MET A 659 -10.99 -1.14 5.41
C MET A 659 -12.38 -0.74 4.96
N GLU A 660 -12.75 -1.23 3.77
CA GLU A 660 -14.17 -1.37 3.44
C GLU A 660 -14.77 -2.55 4.21
N GLY A 661 -16.05 -2.43 4.51
CA GLY A 661 -16.77 -3.44 5.27
C GLY A 661 -17.29 -4.62 4.46
N TYR A 662 -18.08 -5.44 5.14
CA TYR A 662 -18.99 -6.38 4.51
C TYR A 662 -19.99 -5.64 3.62
N TYR A 663 -20.44 -6.26 2.54
CA TYR A 663 -21.59 -5.75 1.78
C TYR A 663 -22.82 -5.64 2.71
N GLU A 664 -23.64 -4.59 2.57
CA GLU A 664 -24.84 -4.39 3.41
C GLU A 664 -25.84 -5.55 3.29
N ASN A 665 -25.83 -6.26 2.16
CA ASN A 665 -26.70 -7.39 1.88
C ASN A 665 -26.05 -8.37 0.89
N GLY A 666 -26.42 -9.65 0.99
CA GLY A 666 -26.01 -10.73 0.09
C GLY A 666 -26.98 -11.92 0.17
N TYR A 667 -26.87 -12.87 -0.77
CA TYR A 667 -27.66 -14.11 -0.73
C TYR A 667 -26.93 -15.36 -1.23
N LEU A 668 -27.40 -16.52 -0.75
CA LEU A 668 -27.06 -17.86 -1.21
C LEU A 668 -28.35 -18.63 -1.50
N ILE A 669 -28.44 -19.26 -2.66
CA ILE A 669 -29.46 -20.27 -2.99
C ILE A 669 -28.85 -21.66 -2.76
N SER A 670 -29.50 -22.49 -1.94
CA SER A 670 -29.03 -23.85 -1.64
C SER A 670 -29.09 -24.75 -2.88
N CYS A 671 -28.34 -25.86 -2.81
CA CYS A 671 -28.57 -26.96 -3.72
C CYS A 671 -30.00 -27.54 -3.56
N PRO A 672 -30.58 -28.09 -4.66
CA PRO A 672 -31.78 -28.92 -4.59
C PRO A 672 -31.55 -30.16 -3.73
N HIS A 673 -32.29 -30.27 -2.62
CA HIS A 673 -32.36 -31.50 -1.85
C HIS A 673 -33.52 -32.36 -2.34
N ASP A 674 -33.26 -33.64 -2.57
CA ASP A 674 -34.24 -34.64 -3.01
C ASP A 674 -34.71 -35.48 -1.81
N THR A 675 -35.99 -35.39 -1.46
CA THR A 675 -36.57 -36.18 -0.36
C THR A 675 -36.92 -37.62 -0.76
N GLY A 676 -36.76 -37.97 -2.04
CA GLY A 676 -36.95 -39.29 -2.63
C GLY A 676 -38.36 -39.56 -3.18
N ASN A 677 -39.38 -38.96 -2.56
CA ASN A 677 -40.80 -39.07 -2.93
C ASN A 677 -41.49 -37.71 -2.73
N ALA A 678 -42.73 -37.56 -3.19
CA ALA A 678 -43.59 -36.45 -2.75
C ALA A 678 -43.77 -36.48 -1.22
N THR A 679 -43.65 -35.32 -0.56
CA THR A 679 -43.73 -35.20 0.90
C THR A 679 -44.43 -33.90 1.32
N ASP A 680 -44.86 -33.86 2.58
CA ASP A 680 -45.32 -32.64 3.25
C ASP A 680 -44.10 -32.06 4.01
N TYR A 681 -43.94 -30.74 4.06
CA TYR A 681 -42.83 -30.06 4.75
C TYR A 681 -43.31 -29.48 6.08
N ALA A 682 -42.53 -29.67 7.15
CA ALA A 682 -42.96 -29.30 8.50
C ALA A 682 -42.46 -27.91 8.90
N ASN A 683 -41.16 -27.74 9.13
CA ASN A 683 -40.57 -26.46 9.55
C ASN A 683 -39.14 -26.27 8.99
N ILE A 684 -38.66 -25.03 9.06
CA ILE A 684 -37.27 -24.64 8.77
C ILE A 684 -36.62 -24.03 10.01
N SER A 685 -35.43 -24.51 10.36
CA SER A 685 -34.62 -24.04 11.48
C SER A 685 -33.17 -23.84 11.07
N TRP A 686 -32.43 -23.04 11.83
CA TRP A 686 -31.03 -22.73 11.52
C TRP A 686 -30.25 -22.27 12.74
N ASN A 687 -28.96 -22.52 12.70
CA ASN A 687 -27.98 -22.10 13.69
C ASN A 687 -27.18 -20.92 13.15
N ALA A 688 -27.17 -19.80 13.87
CA ALA A 688 -26.52 -18.58 13.41
C ALA A 688 -25.98 -17.69 14.54
N THR A 689 -24.84 -17.06 14.29
CA THR A 689 -24.31 -15.96 15.11
C THR A 689 -24.75 -14.63 14.50
N LEU A 690 -25.53 -13.84 15.25
CA LEU A 690 -26.06 -12.55 14.80
C LEU A 690 -25.51 -11.40 15.68
N PRO A 691 -24.41 -10.73 15.28
CA PRO A 691 -23.97 -9.49 15.90
C PRO A 691 -25.03 -8.38 15.83
N SER A 692 -25.08 -7.50 16.83
CA SER A 692 -26.04 -6.37 16.83
C SER A 692 -25.83 -5.45 15.63
N GLY A 693 -26.89 -5.29 14.82
CA GLY A 693 -26.87 -4.65 13.50
C GLY A 693 -27.07 -5.62 12.33
N THR A 694 -27.02 -6.94 12.56
CA THR A 694 -27.11 -7.96 11.49
C THR A 694 -28.43 -8.74 11.51
N GLN A 695 -28.82 -9.30 10.35
CA GLN A 695 -30.00 -10.16 10.22
C GLN A 695 -29.77 -11.29 9.20
N ILE A 696 -30.44 -12.42 9.41
CA ILE A 696 -30.63 -13.50 8.43
C ILE A 696 -32.13 -13.66 8.14
N LYS A 697 -32.48 -13.94 6.88
CA LYS A 697 -33.85 -14.20 6.40
C LYS A 697 -33.84 -15.34 5.39
N PHE A 698 -34.87 -16.17 5.35
CA PHE A 698 -35.02 -17.24 4.36
C PHE A 698 -36.29 -17.11 3.51
N GLN A 699 -36.23 -17.67 2.31
CA GLN A 699 -37.39 -18.01 1.46
C GLN A 699 -37.19 -19.42 0.89
N ILE A 700 -38.28 -20.12 0.56
CA ILE A 700 -38.26 -21.52 0.13
C ILE A 700 -38.81 -21.64 -1.31
N SER A 701 -38.21 -22.53 -2.09
CA SER A 701 -38.65 -22.90 -3.43
C SER A 701 -38.70 -24.42 -3.52
N THR A 702 -39.81 -24.98 -3.99
CA THR A 702 -40.01 -26.44 -4.13
C THR A 702 -40.29 -26.82 -5.58
N ALA A 703 -40.22 -28.13 -5.88
CA ALA A 703 -40.63 -28.67 -7.16
C ALA A 703 -41.04 -30.15 -7.10
N PRO A 704 -41.93 -30.62 -8.00
CA PRO A 704 -42.24 -32.04 -8.14
C PRO A 704 -41.17 -32.77 -8.97
N ASN A 705 -40.34 -32.02 -9.70
CA ASN A 705 -39.23 -32.48 -10.54
C ASN A 705 -38.18 -31.37 -10.64
N VAL A 706 -36.94 -31.69 -11.02
CA VAL A 706 -35.80 -30.73 -11.03
C VAL A 706 -35.93 -29.52 -11.98
N ILE A 707 -36.99 -29.42 -12.78
CA ILE A 707 -37.24 -28.35 -13.75
C ILE A 707 -38.34 -27.39 -13.27
N SER A 708 -39.43 -27.91 -12.69
CA SER A 708 -40.67 -27.16 -12.42
C SER A 708 -40.69 -26.48 -11.04
N TRP A 709 -39.77 -25.55 -10.80
CA TRP A 709 -39.66 -24.85 -9.51
C TRP A 709 -40.72 -23.78 -9.27
N THR A 710 -41.19 -23.65 -8.03
CA THR A 710 -41.90 -22.47 -7.54
C THR A 710 -40.98 -21.24 -7.49
N GLU A 711 -41.58 -20.05 -7.38
CA GLU A 711 -40.85 -18.88 -6.86
C GLU A 711 -40.31 -19.14 -5.44
N PHE A 712 -39.44 -18.24 -4.96
CA PHE A 712 -39.00 -18.22 -3.57
C PHE A 712 -40.03 -17.49 -2.71
N LEU A 713 -40.68 -18.21 -1.80
CA LEU A 713 -41.80 -17.75 -0.99
C LEU A 713 -41.45 -17.77 0.51
N GLY A 714 -42.09 -16.90 1.30
CA GLY A 714 -42.06 -16.93 2.75
C GLY A 714 -43.26 -17.69 3.37
N PRO A 715 -43.45 -17.58 4.71
CA PRO A 715 -44.41 -18.42 5.47
C PRO A 715 -45.90 -18.19 5.15
N ASP A 716 -46.25 -17.13 4.42
CA ASP A 716 -47.62 -16.84 3.98
C ASP A 716 -47.89 -17.20 2.50
N GLY A 717 -46.90 -17.75 1.79
CA GLY A 717 -46.97 -18.03 0.35
C GLY A 717 -46.69 -16.83 -0.56
N SER A 718 -46.25 -15.69 -0.02
CA SER A 718 -45.83 -14.52 -0.79
C SER A 718 -44.32 -14.51 -1.07
N ASN A 719 -43.93 -14.01 -2.24
CA ASN A 719 -42.53 -13.69 -2.55
C ASN A 719 -42.02 -12.40 -1.86
N SER A 720 -42.91 -11.66 -1.19
CA SER A 720 -42.57 -10.46 -0.40
C SER A 720 -42.37 -10.72 1.10
N SER A 721 -42.66 -11.94 1.58
CA SER A 721 -42.47 -12.34 2.97
C SER A 721 -41.25 -13.25 3.13
N TYR A 722 -40.81 -13.46 4.38
CA TYR A 722 -39.57 -14.17 4.72
C TYR A 722 -39.75 -14.97 6.01
N TYR A 723 -39.11 -16.13 6.10
CA TYR A 723 -38.90 -16.83 7.36
C TYR A 723 -37.77 -16.10 8.12
N ASN A 724 -38.13 -15.42 9.22
CA ASN A 724 -37.22 -14.56 10.00
C ASN A 724 -36.91 -15.12 11.40
N ILE A 725 -37.49 -16.27 11.76
CA ILE A 725 -37.39 -16.92 13.07
C ILE A 725 -37.13 -18.40 12.83
N SER A 726 -36.14 -18.99 13.51
CA SER A 726 -35.88 -20.44 13.44
C SER A 726 -37.08 -21.24 13.96
N ASP A 727 -37.26 -22.44 13.43
CA ASP A 727 -38.33 -23.38 13.79
C ASP A 727 -39.74 -22.85 13.42
N THR A 728 -39.81 -22.02 12.38
CA THR A 728 -41.07 -21.57 11.78
C THR A 728 -41.62 -22.66 10.85
N ASP A 729 -42.91 -22.97 10.97
CA ASP A 729 -43.62 -23.91 10.08
C ASP A 729 -43.53 -23.46 8.61
N ILE A 730 -43.29 -24.40 7.70
CA ILE A 730 -43.19 -24.15 6.26
C ILE A 730 -44.59 -23.95 5.67
N TRP A 731 -44.72 -23.02 4.73
CA TRP A 731 -46.00 -22.77 4.06
C TRP A 731 -46.51 -24.01 3.31
N ASN A 732 -47.69 -24.49 3.69
CA ASN A 732 -48.28 -25.74 3.19
C ASN A 732 -48.63 -25.75 1.68
N GLY A 733 -48.51 -24.62 0.97
CA GLY A 733 -48.53 -24.61 -0.49
C GLY A 733 -47.31 -25.26 -1.15
N HIS A 734 -46.29 -25.62 -0.36
CA HIS A 734 -45.15 -26.45 -0.77
C HIS A 734 -45.40 -27.97 -0.61
N ASP A 735 -46.52 -28.40 -0.01
CA ASP A 735 -46.78 -29.81 0.26
C ASP A 735 -47.10 -30.62 -1.01
N GLY A 736 -46.55 -31.84 -1.07
CA GLY A 736 -46.66 -32.74 -2.22
C GLY A 736 -45.47 -32.65 -3.19
N ASP A 737 -44.59 -31.67 -3.06
CA ASP A 737 -43.36 -31.57 -3.85
C ASP A 737 -42.25 -32.49 -3.31
N ARG A 738 -41.39 -32.97 -4.21
CA ARG A 738 -40.29 -33.90 -3.89
C ARG A 738 -38.96 -33.20 -3.63
N TYR A 739 -38.72 -32.07 -4.29
CA TYR A 739 -37.48 -31.33 -4.22
C TYR A 739 -37.70 -30.01 -3.48
N ILE A 740 -36.73 -29.64 -2.64
CA ILE A 740 -36.74 -28.38 -1.89
C ILE A 740 -35.37 -27.72 -1.96
N ARG A 741 -35.37 -26.39 -2.00
CA ARG A 741 -34.19 -25.54 -1.81
C ARG A 741 -34.61 -24.27 -1.07
N TYR A 742 -33.69 -23.67 -0.34
CA TYR A 742 -33.91 -22.36 0.28
C TYR A 742 -33.05 -21.29 -0.41
N LYS A 743 -33.46 -20.04 -0.27
CA LYS A 743 -32.62 -18.88 -0.50
C LYS A 743 -32.46 -18.15 0.82
N VAL A 744 -31.23 -18.06 1.31
CA VAL A 744 -30.88 -17.28 2.48
C VAL A 744 -30.39 -15.90 2.05
N TYR A 745 -30.83 -14.89 2.79
CA TYR A 745 -30.39 -13.50 2.68
C TYR A 745 -29.67 -13.14 3.98
N LEU A 746 -28.48 -12.56 3.85
CA LEU A 746 -27.71 -11.99 4.96
C LEU A 746 -27.73 -10.47 4.81
N GLU A 747 -27.86 -9.75 5.93
CA GLU A 747 -27.94 -8.29 5.96
C GLU A 747 -27.15 -7.72 7.15
N THR A 748 -26.59 -6.51 6.99
CA THR A 748 -25.99 -5.72 8.07
C THR A 748 -26.23 -4.23 7.90
N SER A 749 -26.54 -3.53 9.00
CA SER A 749 -26.53 -2.07 9.11
C SER A 749 -25.25 -1.52 9.75
N ASP A 750 -24.26 -2.39 9.98
CA ASP A 750 -22.92 -2.05 10.47
C ASP A 750 -21.90 -2.81 9.63
N ALA A 751 -21.25 -2.12 8.69
CA ALA A 751 -20.34 -2.73 7.74
C ALA A 751 -19.08 -3.37 8.39
N SER A 752 -18.81 -3.10 9.67
CA SER A 752 -17.75 -3.80 10.43
C SER A 752 -18.14 -5.21 10.88
N LYS A 753 -19.42 -5.60 10.74
CA LYS A 753 -20.00 -6.87 11.19
C LYS A 753 -20.67 -7.63 10.04
N THR A 754 -20.68 -8.95 10.15
CA THR A 754 -21.49 -9.87 9.34
C THR A 754 -22.31 -10.76 10.27
N PRO A 755 -23.54 -11.16 9.89
CA PRO A 755 -24.12 -12.36 10.47
C PRO A 755 -23.35 -13.59 9.96
N VAL A 756 -23.45 -14.70 10.68
CA VAL A 756 -22.84 -15.99 10.33
C VAL A 756 -23.91 -17.06 10.42
N LEU A 757 -24.12 -17.81 9.33
CA LEU A 757 -24.95 -19.00 9.30
C LEU A 757 -24.05 -20.24 9.38
N HIS A 758 -24.29 -21.12 10.34
CA HIS A 758 -23.49 -22.32 10.57
C HIS A 758 -24.15 -23.57 9.96
N ASP A 759 -25.47 -23.72 10.13
CA ASP A 759 -26.24 -24.83 9.56
C ASP A 759 -27.71 -24.45 9.34
N VAL A 760 -28.35 -25.14 8.38
CA VAL A 760 -29.78 -25.07 8.10
C VAL A 760 -30.35 -26.48 8.20
N THR A 761 -31.49 -26.60 8.86
CA THR A 761 -32.24 -27.84 8.97
C THR A 761 -33.67 -27.66 8.45
N ILE A 762 -34.14 -28.61 7.64
CA ILE A 762 -35.52 -28.67 7.11
C ILE A 762 -36.16 -29.98 7.56
N ALA A 763 -37.31 -29.87 8.23
CA ALA A 763 -38.12 -31.02 8.64
C ALA A 763 -39.14 -31.40 7.56
N TYR A 764 -39.32 -32.69 7.32
CA TYR A 764 -40.30 -33.21 6.36
C TYR A 764 -40.89 -34.55 6.80
N TYR A 765 -42.10 -34.86 6.34
CA TYR A 765 -42.85 -36.03 6.78
C TYR A 765 -42.63 -37.25 5.87
N GLY A 766 -41.84 -38.22 6.33
CA GLY A 766 -41.65 -39.49 5.64
C GLY A 766 -42.97 -40.24 5.43
N GLY A 767 -43.34 -40.41 4.15
CA GLY A 767 -44.33 -41.37 3.66
C GLY A 767 -43.77 -42.79 3.50
#